data_AF-A0A9D7QHG9-F1
#
_entry.id   AF-A0A9D7QHG9-F1
#
_cell.length_a   1.000
_cell.length_b   1.000
_cell.length_c   1.000
_cell.angle_alpha   90.00
_cell.angle_beta   90.00
_cell.angle_gamma   90.00
#
_symmetry.space_group_name_H-M   'P 1'
#
loop_
_entity.id
_entity.type
_entity.pdbx_description
1 polymer ?
#
loop_
_entity_poly.entity_id
_entity_poly.type
_entity_poly.pdbx_seq_one_letter_code
_entity_poly.pdbx_strand_id
1 'polypeptide(L)'
;MSSQNTTTGQTGTKAIDGVALGYPTDYTKEWATVGGKAGSWITLTWSQPVYVTQVKLYDRPNSDDRVTAGTLTFTDGSSTSTVPVGALANNGTATTVSFDERKVTSVRFLVDTVASTTHNVGLAEIEVYGTTGQTVNLTPIANAGNAFSATVASLVGLNGSGSYDPDGSIASWTWTVVSQPVGSAITLTDATKSTPSFTPVVVGSYTFQLIVTDNSGAPSPASTVKVTVTAPVPNQAPTADAGQNSVGVVNSLVTLNGSASKDSDGTIASYQWTVVSSPAAVTLANASTANPTFTPLVVGTYVFSLKVTDDKGLVSTNVDEVTIEVSATQAAPANIANKSTVTGCSQNTTTGQTFAKAVDGVAQGYPADYTKEWASVGGKAGCWIQLTWAGPVSLSKVVLYDRPNASDQATAGTLTFSDGSTVPVGALTNTGPTAGTAAAVALSFSPRTVTWVKYTMTSVSTTTYNVGLAEIEAWGFAGSGNWPPIADAGPDQTVVSGTTSVKLDGSKSSDPENSKLTYAWTQTAGTPVTLSSATAAAPTFTAPTVTAPQSLTFSLTVKDASGLEATDTVIVTVSPPAAITVAASGMGGVFSIDYDNSYAGRTATLQVLTIGTTLTTENPTATWKSLGTVVLDAAGNGKVTVADPYEVTHDYRAVVTVSGVTNPTNVVQFAAPRTTKNTGLATLYLDTNESVAVTDRATDREGTVTLVTGSGAPECTAVAPTLMKMSGRGNSTWNLPKQPYKFNTDKKTSFCGIPAGKKWAVIANYEDISLLRNIEGYWLGSKLNGLAWTPKYYPVDMYLNGVYRGQYLLIERITIASNRVNIDELKIDPANPTVQNSYPAISGGYLMEWNHGQAGDTDAIVPPDIYANNRGGLYLKEPDPKKGEMTAAQKAYIDKWMDDVDTLLFDNSKWLDPVNGWRKYIDEDSAIDYWIAGEVTKNYGINYRSSAWMYKARDVSNADGTATIGKLYSGPLWDFDTGQGNADYGAGQASTSGWWMRDPNAAPRQNAVTWMNRLFEDPTFKAKAAARWKQVSPILKTGDAYLASMQAKIKTSADADHALWSLGSATTDANALRVWLNSRIAWIDAHIDDPLAGR
;
A
#
# COMPACT_ATOMS: atom_id res chain seq x y z
N MET A 1 25.29 -61.11 23.32
CA MET A 1 26.34 -61.72 24.17
C MET A 1 26.92 -62.94 23.48
N SER A 2 28.10 -63.39 23.92
CA SER A 2 28.83 -64.56 23.40
C SER A 2 28.16 -65.91 23.67
N SER A 3 27.68 -66.13 24.89
CA SER A 3 26.89 -67.30 25.29
C SER A 3 26.06 -66.97 26.54
N GLN A 4 25.10 -67.85 26.87
CA GLN A 4 24.25 -67.74 28.06
C GLN A 4 23.88 -69.13 28.59
N ASN A 5 23.67 -69.26 29.89
CA ASN A 5 23.20 -70.50 30.51
C ASN A 5 21.67 -70.47 30.70
N THR A 6 20.94 -70.97 29.70
CA THR A 6 19.47 -71.02 29.75
C THR A 6 18.94 -72.06 30.72
N THR A 7 19.71 -73.11 31.03
CA THR A 7 19.32 -74.18 31.99
C THR A 7 19.21 -73.65 33.42
N THR A 8 20.07 -72.71 33.80
CA THR A 8 20.07 -72.07 35.13
C THR A 8 19.35 -70.72 35.15
N GLY A 9 18.78 -70.28 34.02
CA GLY A 9 18.06 -69.01 33.89
C GLY A 9 18.97 -67.77 33.76
N GLN A 10 20.28 -67.95 33.59
CA GLN A 10 21.27 -66.88 33.56
C GLN A 10 21.44 -66.27 32.16
N THR A 11 20.35 -65.71 31.64
CA THR A 11 20.28 -65.12 30.30
C THR A 11 20.85 -63.70 30.25
N GLY A 12 21.23 -63.22 29.07
CA GLY A 12 21.80 -61.87 28.93
C GLY A 12 20.89 -60.72 29.36
N THR A 13 19.58 -60.93 29.33
CA THR A 13 18.58 -59.99 29.84
C THR A 13 18.68 -59.77 31.35
N LYS A 14 19.30 -60.70 32.08
CA LYS A 14 19.54 -60.58 33.52
C LYS A 14 20.62 -59.56 33.88
N ALA A 15 21.49 -59.22 32.93
CA ALA A 15 22.48 -58.17 33.16
C ALA A 15 21.89 -56.75 33.04
N ILE A 16 20.61 -56.59 32.71
CA ILE A 16 19.96 -55.28 32.51
C ILE A 16 18.59 -55.22 33.20
N ASP A 17 18.34 -56.08 34.19
CA ASP A 17 17.05 -56.14 34.89
C ASP A 17 17.00 -55.26 36.15
N GLY A 18 18.06 -54.49 36.40
CA GLY A 18 18.18 -53.55 37.51
C GLY A 18 18.58 -54.20 38.83
N VAL A 19 19.03 -55.46 38.82
CA VAL A 19 19.39 -56.22 40.03
C VAL A 19 20.91 -56.39 40.13
N ALA A 20 21.57 -55.44 40.79
CA ALA A 20 23.02 -55.43 40.97
C ALA A 20 23.57 -56.45 42.00
N LEU A 21 22.69 -57.11 42.78
CA LEU A 21 23.07 -58.09 43.82
C LEU A 21 22.49 -59.47 43.49
N GLY A 22 23.19 -60.20 42.62
CA GLY A 22 22.86 -61.58 42.27
C GLY A 22 23.45 -62.61 43.23
N TYR A 23 24.49 -63.34 42.83
CA TYR A 23 25.21 -64.32 43.63
C TYR A 23 25.97 -63.63 44.80
N PRO A 24 26.11 -64.25 45.98
CA PRO A 24 25.62 -65.58 46.36
C PRO A 24 24.12 -65.65 46.69
N THR A 25 23.42 -64.51 46.70
CA THR A 25 22.02 -64.41 47.15
C THR A 25 20.98 -65.01 46.19
N ASP A 26 21.10 -64.79 44.88
CA ASP A 26 20.25 -65.38 43.85
C ASP A 26 20.99 -65.38 42.50
N TYR A 27 21.58 -66.52 42.13
CA TYR A 27 22.32 -66.65 40.87
C TYR A 27 21.43 -66.56 39.63
N THR A 28 20.10 -66.66 39.76
CA THR A 28 19.15 -66.60 38.63
C THR A 28 18.88 -65.17 38.14
N LYS A 29 19.41 -64.17 38.86
CA LYS A 29 19.32 -62.74 38.52
C LYS A 29 20.54 -62.21 37.79
N GLU A 30 21.41 -63.08 37.30
CA GLU A 30 22.67 -62.67 36.68
C GLU A 30 22.79 -63.25 35.27
N TRP A 31 23.58 -62.61 34.41
CA TRP A 31 24.02 -63.24 33.17
C TRP A 31 25.27 -64.10 33.44
N ALA A 32 25.30 -65.32 32.90
CA ALA A 32 26.48 -66.18 32.92
C ALA A 32 26.62 -66.98 31.62
N THR A 33 27.87 -67.13 31.17
CA THR A 33 28.25 -67.98 30.05
C THR A 33 28.25 -69.47 30.42
N VAL A 34 28.33 -70.36 29.42
CA VAL A 34 28.56 -71.80 29.62
C VAL A 34 29.99 -72.12 29.16
N GLY A 35 30.91 -72.29 30.12
CA GLY A 35 32.34 -72.52 29.89
C GLY A 35 33.11 -71.31 29.34
N GLY A 36 32.53 -70.11 29.38
CA GLY A 36 33.14 -68.90 28.81
C GLY A 36 34.30 -68.36 29.66
N LYS A 37 35.36 -67.87 29.00
CA LYS A 37 36.54 -67.24 29.62
C LYS A 37 36.90 -65.92 28.89
N ALA A 38 38.19 -65.59 28.75
CA ALA A 38 38.65 -64.52 27.88
C ALA A 38 38.06 -64.67 26.46
N GLY A 39 37.62 -63.56 25.85
CA GLY A 39 36.87 -63.50 24.61
C GLY A 39 35.35 -63.52 24.78
N SER A 40 34.84 -63.77 25.99
CA SER A 40 33.40 -63.64 26.28
C SER A 40 32.96 -62.17 26.20
N TRP A 41 31.75 -61.91 25.70
CA TRP A 41 31.25 -60.54 25.52
C TRP A 41 29.75 -60.40 25.74
N ILE A 42 29.32 -59.18 26.08
CA ILE A 42 27.92 -58.75 26.10
C ILE A 42 27.80 -57.38 25.41
N THR A 43 26.69 -57.16 24.69
CA THR A 43 26.44 -55.93 23.92
C THR A 43 25.04 -55.43 24.23
N LEU A 44 24.95 -54.15 24.57
CA LEU A 44 23.70 -53.40 24.68
C LEU A 44 23.51 -52.62 23.38
N THR A 45 22.30 -52.62 22.83
CA THR A 45 21.96 -51.95 21.56
C THR A 45 20.72 -51.08 21.72
N TRP A 46 20.73 -49.90 21.11
CA TRP A 46 19.61 -48.97 21.06
C TRP A 46 19.14 -48.77 19.61
N SER A 47 17.83 -48.58 19.41
CA SER A 47 17.23 -48.34 18.09
C SER A 47 17.52 -46.94 17.54
N GLN A 48 17.94 -46.01 18.39
CA GLN A 48 18.37 -44.65 18.07
C GLN A 48 19.70 -44.36 18.79
N PRO A 49 20.56 -43.47 18.26
CA PRO A 49 21.80 -43.11 18.94
C PRO A 49 21.52 -42.49 20.33
N VAL A 50 22.23 -42.95 21.34
CA VAL A 50 22.24 -42.40 22.71
C VAL A 50 23.60 -41.79 23.01
N TYR A 51 23.65 -40.84 23.95
CA TYR A 51 24.90 -40.25 24.42
C TYR A 51 25.29 -40.93 25.72
N VAL A 52 26.50 -41.49 25.78
CA VAL A 52 27.00 -42.29 26.91
C VAL A 52 28.31 -41.71 27.41
N THR A 53 28.43 -41.52 28.73
CA THR A 53 29.64 -41.00 29.39
C THR A 53 30.21 -41.97 30.42
N GLN A 54 29.43 -42.98 30.82
CA GLN A 54 29.84 -43.91 31.88
C GLN A 54 29.15 -45.27 31.74
N VAL A 55 29.88 -46.33 32.07
CA VAL A 55 29.36 -47.69 32.21
C VAL A 55 29.76 -48.22 33.59
N LYS A 56 28.81 -48.83 34.29
CA LYS A 56 29.08 -49.57 35.53
C LYS A 56 28.88 -51.05 35.28
N LEU A 57 29.87 -51.84 35.68
CA LEU A 57 29.89 -53.29 35.52
C LEU A 57 29.93 -53.92 36.92
N TYR A 58 28.93 -54.73 37.24
CA TYR A 58 28.86 -55.47 38.49
C TYR A 58 29.28 -56.91 38.24
N ASP A 59 30.39 -57.32 38.87
CA ASP A 59 30.86 -58.71 38.80
C ASP A 59 29.93 -59.64 39.59
N ARG A 60 30.09 -60.96 39.41
CA ARG A 60 29.41 -61.99 40.21
C ARG A 60 30.30 -62.38 41.40
N PRO A 61 30.01 -61.96 42.64
CA PRO A 61 30.92 -62.10 43.77
C PRO A 61 31.21 -63.56 44.17
N ASN A 62 32.26 -64.19 43.62
CA ASN A 62 32.65 -65.56 43.96
C ASN A 62 34.15 -65.82 43.76
N SER A 63 34.68 -66.92 44.30
CA SER A 63 36.11 -67.26 44.20
C SER A 63 36.53 -67.83 42.83
N ASP A 64 35.57 -68.21 42.01
CA ASP A 64 35.75 -69.19 40.95
C ASP A 64 35.51 -68.64 39.55
N ASP A 65 35.04 -67.40 39.39
CA ASP A 65 34.60 -66.83 38.12
C ASP A 65 34.87 -65.30 38.04
N ARG A 66 36.14 -64.90 38.08
CA ARG A 66 36.52 -63.47 38.21
C ARG A 66 37.10 -62.88 36.93
N VAL A 67 36.53 -61.77 36.48
CA VAL A 67 37.08 -60.96 35.37
C VAL A 67 38.22 -60.05 35.86
N THR A 68 39.42 -60.20 35.28
CA THR A 68 40.61 -59.44 35.69
C THR A 68 40.95 -58.28 34.75
N ALA A 69 40.44 -58.28 33.52
CA ALA A 69 40.43 -57.11 32.64
C ALA A 69 39.40 -57.29 31.51
N GLY A 70 38.95 -56.18 30.94
CA GLY A 70 38.11 -56.17 29.74
C GLY A 70 38.23 -54.86 28.96
N THR A 71 37.45 -54.75 27.89
CA THR A 71 37.46 -53.61 26.99
C THR A 71 36.04 -53.25 26.58
N LEU A 72 35.70 -51.96 26.64
CA LEU A 72 34.47 -51.40 26.06
C LEU A 72 34.72 -50.97 24.62
N THR A 73 33.76 -51.27 23.74
CA THR A 73 33.73 -50.87 22.32
C THR A 73 32.38 -50.24 21.97
N PHE A 74 32.40 -49.30 21.03
CA PHE A 74 31.28 -48.39 20.70
C PHE A 74 31.02 -48.34 19.19
N THR A 75 29.83 -47.88 18.78
CA THR A 75 29.44 -47.70 17.35
C THR A 75 29.53 -46.25 16.86
N ASP A 76 30.32 -45.41 17.53
CA ASP A 76 30.51 -43.96 17.24
C ASP A 76 31.19 -43.62 15.89
N GLY A 77 31.28 -44.59 14.97
CA GLY A 77 31.92 -44.42 13.66
C GLY A 77 33.44 -44.57 13.66
N SER A 78 34.08 -44.71 14.83
CA SER A 78 35.52 -44.97 14.93
C SER A 78 35.78 -46.46 15.16
N SER A 79 36.43 -47.12 14.20
CA SER A 79 36.81 -48.54 14.30
C SER A 79 37.96 -48.82 15.30
N THR A 80 38.53 -47.78 15.94
CA THR A 80 39.72 -47.88 16.81
C THR A 80 39.51 -47.38 18.25
N SER A 81 38.30 -46.96 18.63
CA SER A 81 38.07 -46.25 19.89
C SER A 81 37.60 -47.21 21.01
N THR A 82 38.52 -48.00 21.57
CA THR A 82 38.29 -48.87 22.74
C THR A 82 38.52 -48.11 24.06
N VAL A 83 37.80 -48.49 25.13
CA VAL A 83 38.07 -48.00 26.50
C VAL A 83 38.45 -49.19 27.39
N PRO A 84 39.66 -49.23 27.97
CA PRO A 84 40.08 -50.35 28.81
C PRO A 84 39.32 -50.36 30.14
N VAL A 85 39.01 -51.56 30.61
CA VAL A 85 38.37 -51.85 31.88
C VAL A 85 39.32 -52.69 32.72
N GLY A 86 39.63 -52.21 33.93
CA GLY A 86 40.45 -52.95 34.88
C GLY A 86 39.73 -54.19 35.45
N ALA A 87 40.33 -54.81 36.48
CA ALA A 87 39.69 -55.93 37.17
C ALA A 87 38.32 -55.52 37.73
N LEU A 88 37.32 -56.38 37.55
CA LEU A 88 36.00 -56.12 38.13
C LEU A 88 36.02 -56.33 39.64
N ALA A 89 35.23 -55.54 40.37
CA ALA A 89 35.15 -55.59 41.82
C ALA A 89 34.37 -56.85 42.27
N ASN A 90 35.10 -57.84 42.78
CA ASN A 90 34.54 -59.14 43.17
C ASN A 90 33.87 -59.15 44.57
N ASN A 91 33.22 -58.05 44.94
CA ASN A 91 32.56 -57.86 46.24
C ASN A 91 31.12 -57.33 46.10
N GLY A 92 30.57 -57.35 44.88
CA GLY A 92 29.21 -56.91 44.57
C GLY A 92 29.09 -55.40 44.36
N THR A 93 30.21 -54.67 44.36
CA THR A 93 30.22 -53.25 43.99
C THR A 93 30.50 -53.08 42.49
N ALA A 94 30.05 -51.96 41.92
CA ALA A 94 30.32 -51.65 40.52
C ALA A 94 31.79 -51.29 40.29
N THR A 95 32.36 -51.83 39.23
CA THR A 95 33.48 -51.17 38.54
C THR A 95 32.92 -50.09 37.62
N THR A 96 33.20 -48.83 37.97
CA THR A 96 32.75 -47.67 37.19
C THR A 96 33.82 -47.27 36.17
N VAL A 97 33.42 -47.17 34.91
CA VAL A 97 34.29 -46.76 33.80
C VAL A 97 33.70 -45.51 33.18
N SER A 98 34.42 -44.40 33.28
CA SER A 98 34.04 -43.10 32.70
C SER A 98 34.92 -42.76 31.50
N PHE A 99 34.33 -42.08 30.53
CA PHE A 99 34.97 -41.66 29.29
C PHE A 99 34.27 -40.40 28.74
N ASP A 100 34.94 -39.69 27.83
CA ASP A 100 34.32 -38.55 27.11
C ASP A 100 33.02 -38.99 26.45
N GLU A 101 32.03 -38.10 26.37
CA GLU A 101 30.71 -38.43 25.83
C GLU A 101 30.78 -39.03 24.42
N ARG A 102 30.10 -40.16 24.24
CA ARG A 102 30.03 -40.87 22.95
C ARG A 102 28.61 -41.01 22.47
N LYS A 103 28.36 -40.62 21.22
CA LYS A 103 27.10 -40.89 20.51
C LYS A 103 27.15 -42.30 19.92
N VAL A 104 26.37 -43.22 20.47
CA VAL A 104 26.47 -44.66 20.17
C VAL A 104 25.10 -45.29 19.97
N THR A 105 25.04 -46.32 19.13
CA THR A 105 23.90 -47.24 19.03
C THR A 105 24.17 -48.59 19.70
N SER A 106 25.42 -48.86 20.11
CA SER A 106 25.73 -49.99 20.96
C SER A 106 26.96 -49.76 21.84
N VAL A 107 26.98 -50.42 22.99
CA VAL A 107 28.13 -50.55 23.89
C VAL A 107 28.38 -52.04 24.07
N ARG A 108 29.60 -52.50 23.78
CA ARG A 108 30.01 -53.88 23.97
C ARG A 108 31.13 -53.97 24.99
N PHE A 109 30.91 -54.78 26.03
CA PHE A 109 31.94 -55.21 26.96
C PHE A 109 32.53 -56.55 26.48
N LEU A 110 33.82 -56.56 26.21
CA LEU A 110 34.64 -57.73 25.88
C LEU A 110 35.52 -58.08 27.07
N VAL A 111 35.56 -59.35 27.46
CA VAL A 111 36.41 -59.83 28.54
C VAL A 111 37.77 -60.21 27.99
N ASP A 112 38.82 -59.53 28.44
CA ASP A 112 40.19 -59.71 27.91
C ASP A 112 40.97 -60.75 28.72
N THR A 113 40.85 -60.71 30.05
CA THR A 113 41.51 -61.67 30.94
C THR A 113 40.63 -62.06 32.13
N VAL A 114 40.84 -63.26 32.65
CA VAL A 114 40.12 -63.82 33.81
C VAL A 114 41.11 -64.49 34.77
N ALA A 115 40.71 -64.67 36.04
CA ALA A 115 41.50 -65.41 37.00
C ALA A 115 41.67 -66.89 36.59
N SER A 116 42.76 -67.54 37.01
CA SER A 116 43.05 -68.94 36.66
C SER A 116 42.00 -69.94 37.17
N THR A 117 41.23 -69.56 38.19
CA THR A 117 40.13 -70.35 38.75
C THR A 117 38.84 -70.25 37.93
N THR A 118 38.76 -69.35 36.93
CA THR A 118 37.55 -69.03 36.15
C THR A 118 37.03 -70.20 35.33
N HIS A 119 35.78 -70.61 35.59
CA HIS A 119 35.06 -71.62 34.80
C HIS A 119 34.03 -70.99 33.84
N ASN A 120 33.37 -69.92 34.28
CA ASN A 120 32.43 -69.12 33.50
C ASN A 120 32.67 -67.63 33.72
N VAL A 121 32.28 -66.81 32.76
CA VAL A 121 32.21 -65.35 32.89
C VAL A 121 30.76 -64.90 32.90
N GLY A 122 30.46 -63.84 33.63
CA GLY A 122 29.14 -63.25 33.72
C GLY A 122 29.15 -61.88 34.38
N LEU A 123 28.00 -61.22 34.42
CA LEU A 123 27.79 -59.96 35.14
C LEU A 123 26.50 -60.08 35.95
N ALA A 124 26.50 -59.53 37.15
CA ALA A 124 25.27 -59.34 37.91
C ALA A 124 24.41 -58.27 37.23
N GLU A 125 25.01 -57.13 36.86
CA GLU A 125 24.33 -56.03 36.17
C GLU A 125 25.35 -55.24 35.32
N ILE A 126 24.88 -54.64 34.23
CA ILE A 126 25.57 -53.61 33.47
C ILE A 126 24.66 -52.40 33.32
N GLU A 127 25.08 -51.29 33.91
CA GLU A 127 24.36 -50.02 33.85
C GLU A 127 25.11 -49.06 32.91
N VAL A 128 24.36 -48.39 32.04
CA VAL A 128 24.92 -47.39 31.12
C VAL A 128 24.33 -46.03 31.49
N TYR A 129 25.21 -45.09 31.80
CA TYR A 129 24.85 -43.74 32.23
C TYR A 129 25.15 -42.74 31.13
N GLY A 130 24.17 -41.89 30.89
CA GLY A 130 24.14 -40.92 29.81
C GLY A 130 22.76 -40.26 29.70
N THR A 131 22.58 -39.36 28.77
CA THR A 131 21.28 -38.69 28.57
C THR A 131 20.44 -39.46 27.56
N THR A 132 19.29 -39.99 28.02
CA THR A 132 18.22 -40.48 27.14
C THR A 132 17.49 -39.27 26.56
N GLY A 133 17.70 -39.00 25.27
CA GLY A 133 16.98 -37.95 24.55
C GLY A 133 17.00 -36.60 25.26
N GLN A 134 18.15 -35.91 25.26
CA GLN A 134 18.05 -34.45 25.18
C GLN A 134 17.33 -34.17 23.86
N THR A 135 16.19 -33.49 23.93
CA THR A 135 15.73 -32.68 22.81
C THR A 135 16.95 -31.89 22.36
N VAL A 136 17.35 -32.06 21.10
CA VAL A 136 18.36 -31.18 20.52
C VAL A 136 17.81 -29.78 20.72
N ASN A 137 18.47 -28.97 21.56
CA ASN A 137 18.10 -27.58 21.76
C ASN A 137 18.05 -26.92 20.38
N LEU A 138 16.86 -26.52 19.95
CA LEU A 138 16.70 -25.91 18.64
C LEU A 138 17.35 -24.53 18.70
N THR A 139 18.15 -24.19 17.70
CA THR A 139 18.75 -22.85 17.70
C THR A 139 17.64 -21.80 17.59
N PRO A 140 17.74 -20.70 18.35
CA PRO A 140 16.72 -19.67 18.33
C PRO A 140 16.73 -18.97 16.97
N ILE A 141 15.65 -18.27 16.65
CA ILE A 141 15.48 -17.56 15.39
C ILE A 141 15.52 -16.06 15.69
N ALA A 142 16.61 -15.41 15.27
CA ALA A 142 16.72 -13.95 15.29
C ALA A 142 15.83 -13.31 14.23
N ASN A 143 15.10 -12.28 14.62
CA ASN A 143 14.34 -11.42 13.73
C ASN A 143 14.76 -9.97 13.92
N ALA A 144 15.63 -9.46 13.05
CA ALA A 144 16.13 -8.08 13.11
C ALA A 144 15.09 -7.03 12.63
N GLY A 145 13.91 -7.45 12.19
CA GLY A 145 12.91 -6.61 11.55
C GLY A 145 13.16 -6.40 10.05
N ASN A 146 12.20 -5.76 9.38
CA ASN A 146 12.29 -5.41 7.97
C ASN A 146 13.18 -4.18 7.77
N ALA A 147 13.74 -4.03 6.57
CA ALA A 147 14.44 -2.80 6.19
C ALA A 147 13.50 -1.58 6.27
N PHE A 148 14.04 -0.44 6.70
CA PHE A 148 13.27 0.81 6.84
C PHE A 148 14.16 2.03 6.60
N SER A 149 13.54 3.21 6.53
CA SER A 149 14.25 4.48 6.34
C SER A 149 14.22 5.33 7.60
N ALA A 150 15.28 6.10 7.80
CA ALA A 150 15.40 7.06 8.88
C ALA A 150 16.05 8.36 8.38
N THR A 151 16.01 9.42 9.17
CA THR A 151 16.65 10.69 8.82
C THR A 151 17.97 10.84 9.56
N VAL A 152 18.97 11.43 8.90
CA VAL A 152 20.25 11.74 9.55
C VAL A 152 20.03 12.60 10.81
N ALA A 153 20.84 12.38 11.83
CA ALA A 153 20.80 13.02 13.15
C ALA A 153 19.54 12.74 14.02
N SER A 154 18.64 11.85 13.59
CA SER A 154 17.51 11.39 14.41
C SER A 154 17.85 10.13 15.22
N LEU A 155 17.22 9.94 16.38
CA LEU A 155 17.35 8.69 17.15
C LEU A 155 16.60 7.58 16.42
N VAL A 156 17.31 6.53 16.01
CA VAL A 156 16.78 5.39 15.27
C VAL A 156 16.74 4.17 16.17
N GLY A 157 15.55 3.59 16.36
CA GLY A 157 15.37 2.32 17.07
C GLY A 157 15.47 1.13 16.11
N LEU A 158 16.13 0.07 16.53
CA LEU A 158 16.03 -1.26 15.92
C LEU A 158 15.07 -2.11 16.77
N ASN A 159 14.44 -3.12 16.16
CA ASN A 159 13.47 -3.95 16.87
C ASN A 159 13.70 -5.44 16.59
N GLY A 160 14.24 -6.11 17.61
CA GLY A 160 14.49 -7.55 17.66
C GLY A 160 13.48 -8.33 18.50
N SER A 161 12.42 -7.69 19.00
CA SER A 161 11.44 -8.30 19.90
C SER A 161 10.64 -9.44 19.26
N GLY A 162 10.61 -9.51 17.93
CA GLY A 162 10.02 -10.63 17.18
C GLY A 162 10.90 -11.87 17.07
N SER A 163 12.07 -11.89 17.73
CA SER A 163 12.93 -13.09 17.81
C SER A 163 12.32 -14.09 18.79
N TYR A 164 12.45 -15.37 18.53
CA TYR A 164 11.88 -16.41 19.38
C TYR A 164 12.72 -17.68 19.35
N ASP A 165 12.55 -18.50 20.37
CA ASP A 165 13.18 -19.81 20.48
C ASP A 165 12.11 -20.91 20.38
N PRO A 166 12.20 -21.85 19.42
CA PRO A 166 11.19 -22.89 19.22
C PRO A 166 10.96 -23.82 20.42
N ASP A 167 11.96 -24.05 21.27
CA ASP A 167 11.89 -24.98 22.41
C ASP A 167 12.26 -24.34 23.76
N GLY A 168 12.36 -23.01 23.80
CA GLY A 168 12.72 -22.27 25.00
C GLY A 168 12.37 -20.78 24.95
N SER A 169 13.31 -19.95 25.39
CA SER A 169 13.17 -18.50 25.50
C SER A 169 14.48 -17.80 25.16
N ILE A 170 14.40 -16.57 24.65
CA ILE A 170 15.60 -15.77 24.35
C ILE A 170 16.20 -15.23 25.65
N ALA A 171 17.44 -15.59 25.93
CA ALA A 171 18.21 -15.11 27.07
C ALA A 171 18.92 -13.77 26.77
N SER A 172 19.40 -13.56 25.53
CA SER A 172 20.08 -12.32 25.15
C SER A 172 19.93 -11.97 23.68
N TRP A 173 20.05 -10.67 23.38
CA TRP A 173 20.19 -10.13 22.03
C TRP A 173 21.62 -9.63 21.89
N THR A 174 22.19 -9.71 20.68
CA THR A 174 23.49 -9.13 20.36
C THR A 174 23.37 -8.46 19.01
N TRP A 175 23.44 -7.13 19.02
CA TRP A 175 23.41 -6.31 17.82
C TRP A 175 24.81 -5.85 17.43
N THR A 176 25.17 -6.05 16.16
CA THR A 176 26.43 -5.60 15.58
C THR A 176 26.20 -4.78 14.32
N VAL A 177 27.09 -3.82 14.06
CA VAL A 177 27.10 -3.05 12.81
C VAL A 177 27.86 -3.85 11.76
N VAL A 178 27.19 -4.25 10.68
CA VAL A 178 27.78 -5.02 9.57
C VAL A 178 28.41 -4.10 8.55
N SER A 179 27.70 -3.04 8.17
CA SER A 179 28.18 -2.02 7.24
C SER A 179 27.57 -0.67 7.53
N GLN A 180 28.31 0.38 7.24
CA GLN A 180 27.89 1.77 7.40
C GLN A 180 28.63 2.63 6.37
N PRO A 181 28.12 3.82 6.02
CA PRO A 181 28.83 4.77 5.18
C PRO A 181 30.26 5.10 5.66
N VAL A 182 31.16 5.45 4.74
CA VAL A 182 32.53 5.86 5.09
C VAL A 182 32.47 7.14 5.92
N GLY A 183 33.17 7.15 7.06
CA GLY A 183 33.17 8.28 7.99
C GLY A 183 31.96 8.35 8.94
N SER A 184 31.07 7.34 8.95
CA SER A 184 29.86 7.34 9.77
C SER A 184 29.91 6.34 10.93
N ALA A 185 31.01 6.31 11.69
CA ALA A 185 31.13 5.42 12.83
C ALA A 185 30.04 5.71 13.87
N ILE A 186 29.15 4.75 14.08
CA ILE A 186 28.06 4.82 15.06
C ILE A 186 28.29 3.85 16.22
N THR A 187 27.70 4.17 17.37
CA THR A 187 27.62 3.27 18.54
C THR A 187 26.16 2.95 18.81
N LEU A 188 25.84 1.67 19.00
CA LEU A 188 24.50 1.22 19.41
C LEU A 188 24.34 1.41 20.93
N THR A 189 23.29 2.10 21.34
CA THR A 189 22.81 2.13 22.73
C THR A 189 21.97 0.89 22.98
N ASP A 190 22.16 0.25 24.15
CA ASP A 190 21.45 -0.97 24.55
C ASP A 190 21.56 -2.12 23.55
N ALA A 191 22.74 -2.28 22.92
CA ALA A 191 23.03 -3.29 21.90
C ALA A 191 22.76 -4.76 22.31
N THR A 192 22.53 -5.02 23.60
CA THR A 192 22.19 -6.35 24.13
C THR A 192 20.70 -6.54 24.46
N LYS A 193 19.88 -5.53 24.20
CA LYS A 193 18.42 -5.56 24.43
C LYS A 193 17.68 -5.83 23.13
N SER A 194 16.40 -6.18 23.26
CA SER A 194 15.50 -6.41 22.12
C SER A 194 15.23 -5.14 21.29
N THR A 195 15.51 -3.95 21.82
CA THR A 195 15.24 -2.67 21.15
C THR A 195 16.39 -1.68 21.33
N PRO A 196 17.56 -1.89 20.70
CA PRO A 196 18.66 -0.93 20.76
C PRO A 196 18.37 0.28 19.89
N SER A 197 19.16 1.34 20.04
CA SER A 197 19.06 2.53 19.21
C SER A 197 20.40 3.11 18.81
N PHE A 198 20.43 3.91 17.75
CA PHE A 198 21.61 4.67 17.34
C PHE A 198 21.20 5.99 16.68
N THR A 199 22.16 6.90 16.53
CA THR A 199 21.96 8.18 15.83
C THR A 199 22.92 8.26 14.66
N PRO A 200 22.47 8.14 13.40
CA PRO A 200 23.34 8.25 12.23
C PRO A 200 23.76 9.70 11.98
N VAL A 201 25.03 9.92 11.67
CA VAL A 201 25.57 11.27 11.36
C VAL A 201 25.86 11.48 9.88
N VAL A 202 25.73 10.45 9.05
CA VAL A 202 25.93 10.50 7.59
C VAL A 202 24.75 9.83 6.89
N VAL A 203 24.33 10.36 5.75
CA VAL A 203 23.33 9.72 4.88
C VAL A 203 23.90 8.45 4.24
N GLY A 204 23.03 7.47 3.98
CA GLY A 204 23.41 6.23 3.32
C GLY A 204 22.88 4.99 4.02
N SER A 205 23.42 3.84 3.64
CA SER A 205 22.92 2.53 4.07
C SER A 205 23.70 2.01 5.27
N TYR A 206 23.01 1.82 6.38
CA TYR A 206 23.52 1.13 7.57
C TYR A 206 22.92 -0.27 7.62
N THR A 207 23.75 -1.30 7.76
CA THR A 207 23.28 -2.68 7.92
C THR A 207 23.66 -3.15 9.31
N PHE A 208 22.68 -3.64 10.05
CA PHE A 208 22.83 -4.21 11.37
C PHE A 208 22.59 -5.71 11.31
N GLN A 209 23.27 -6.44 12.18
CA GLN A 209 23.07 -7.86 12.40
C GLN A 209 22.59 -8.06 13.83
N LEU A 210 21.59 -8.94 13.98
CA LEU A 210 21.12 -9.46 15.25
C LEU A 210 21.46 -10.95 15.33
N ILE A 211 22.08 -11.34 16.43
CA ILE A 211 22.17 -12.72 16.89
C ILE A 211 21.46 -12.77 18.25
N VAL A 212 20.59 -13.75 18.45
CA VAL A 212 19.97 -14.00 19.75
C VAL A 212 20.51 -15.29 20.34
N THR A 213 20.63 -15.37 21.66
CA THR A 213 21.03 -16.60 22.37
C THR A 213 19.88 -17.05 23.26
N ASP A 214 19.55 -18.34 23.21
CA ASP A 214 18.49 -18.92 24.01
C ASP A 214 18.91 -19.17 25.48
N ASN A 215 17.97 -19.64 26.29
CA ASN A 215 18.18 -20.00 27.69
C ASN A 215 19.00 -21.28 27.91
N SER A 216 19.40 -21.98 26.85
CA SER A 216 20.33 -23.10 26.85
C SER A 216 21.73 -22.71 26.37
N GLY A 217 21.93 -21.46 25.95
CA GLY A 217 23.18 -20.90 25.49
C GLY A 217 23.46 -21.04 23.99
N ALA A 218 22.53 -21.54 23.17
CA ALA A 218 22.76 -21.67 21.74
C ALA A 218 22.46 -20.36 20.99
N PRO A 219 23.36 -19.91 20.08
CA PRO A 219 23.14 -18.71 19.27
C PRO A 219 22.31 -19.01 18.02
N SER A 220 21.51 -18.04 17.59
CA SER A 220 20.84 -18.06 16.29
C SER A 220 21.83 -17.84 15.14
N PRO A 221 21.50 -18.28 13.91
CA PRO A 221 22.03 -17.64 12.72
C PRO A 221 21.81 -16.13 12.76
N ALA A 222 22.70 -15.38 12.11
CA ALA A 222 22.59 -13.93 12.01
C ALA A 222 21.37 -13.51 11.18
N SER A 223 20.55 -12.63 11.75
CA SER A 223 19.48 -11.90 11.04
C SER A 223 19.95 -10.48 10.75
N THR A 224 19.66 -9.91 9.58
CA THR A 224 20.11 -8.55 9.25
C THR A 224 18.96 -7.61 8.95
N VAL A 225 19.15 -6.34 9.27
CA VAL A 225 18.24 -5.24 8.93
C VAL A 225 19.03 -4.10 8.31
N LYS A 226 18.50 -3.55 7.22
CA LYS A 226 19.09 -2.41 6.53
C LYS A 226 18.28 -1.15 6.84
N VAL A 227 18.95 -0.14 7.39
CA VAL A 227 18.41 1.20 7.60
C VAL A 227 18.95 2.14 6.53
N THR A 228 18.06 2.67 5.70
CA THR A 228 18.44 3.68 4.70
C THR A 228 18.26 5.07 5.30
N VAL A 229 19.36 5.73 5.62
CA VAL A 229 19.35 7.07 6.21
C VAL A 229 19.36 8.10 5.10
N THR A 230 18.32 8.92 5.01
CA THR A 230 18.21 10.00 4.03
C THR A 230 18.49 11.35 4.68
N ALA A 231 18.83 12.34 3.86
CA ALA A 231 18.78 13.73 4.29
C ALA A 231 17.32 14.09 4.65
N PRO A 232 17.10 15.06 5.55
CA PRO A 232 15.78 15.67 5.70
C PRO A 232 15.39 16.24 4.34
N VAL A 233 14.13 16.07 3.94
CA VAL A 233 13.60 16.83 2.80
C VAL A 233 13.65 18.30 3.20
N PRO A 234 14.33 19.19 2.45
CA PRO A 234 14.32 20.61 2.75
C PRO A 234 12.89 21.12 2.71
N ASN A 235 12.48 21.88 3.71
CA ASN A 235 11.22 22.62 3.69
C ASN A 235 11.15 23.50 2.43
N GLN A 236 9.97 23.64 1.82
CA GLN A 236 9.80 24.55 0.68
C GLN A 236 9.22 25.89 1.15
N ALA A 237 9.62 26.98 0.51
CA ALA A 237 9.12 28.29 0.90
C ALA A 237 7.66 28.48 0.41
N PRO A 238 6.79 29.13 1.20
CA PRO A 238 5.42 29.45 0.80
C PRO A 238 5.37 30.53 -0.30
N THR A 239 4.23 30.66 -0.96
CA THR A 239 3.94 31.73 -1.95
C THR A 239 2.98 32.76 -1.33
N ALA A 240 3.38 34.03 -1.33
CA ALA A 240 2.54 35.15 -0.89
C ALA A 240 1.59 35.59 -2.01
N ASP A 241 0.38 36.00 -1.64
CA ASP A 241 -0.62 36.64 -2.50
C ASP A 241 -1.28 37.77 -1.70
N ALA A 242 -1.10 39.02 -2.10
CA ALA A 242 -1.50 40.26 -1.42
C ALA A 242 -2.86 40.79 -1.90
N GLY A 243 -3.51 40.12 -2.86
CA GLY A 243 -4.78 40.52 -3.44
C GLY A 243 -4.67 41.63 -4.49
N GLN A 244 -5.80 41.97 -5.11
CA GLN A 244 -5.85 42.96 -6.19
C GLN A 244 -5.66 44.39 -5.69
N ASN A 245 -5.09 45.25 -6.56
CA ASN A 245 -5.09 46.70 -6.37
C ASN A 245 -6.52 47.20 -6.13
N SER A 246 -6.64 48.23 -5.29
CA SER A 246 -7.95 48.73 -4.88
C SER A 246 -7.94 50.24 -4.71
N VAL A 247 -9.14 50.82 -4.64
CA VAL A 247 -9.31 52.23 -4.35
C VAL A 247 -9.80 52.41 -2.91
N GLY A 248 -9.20 53.35 -2.21
CA GLY A 248 -9.60 53.76 -0.87
C GLY A 248 -10.19 55.16 -0.86
N VAL A 249 -10.91 55.50 0.20
CA VAL A 249 -11.38 56.88 0.42
C VAL A 249 -10.77 57.38 1.72
N VAL A 250 -10.34 58.64 1.74
CA VAL A 250 -9.84 59.27 2.96
C VAL A 250 -10.86 59.11 4.10
N ASN A 251 -10.37 58.79 5.29
CA ASN A 251 -11.15 58.50 6.51
C ASN A 251 -12.05 57.25 6.46
N SER A 252 -11.92 56.38 5.44
CA SER A 252 -12.64 55.11 5.37
C SER A 252 -11.74 53.92 5.70
N LEU A 253 -12.29 52.89 6.33
CA LEU A 253 -11.54 51.67 6.61
C LEU A 253 -11.27 50.90 5.31
N VAL A 254 -10.00 50.68 5.00
CA VAL A 254 -9.51 49.85 3.90
C VAL A 254 -9.02 48.51 4.48
N THR A 255 -9.35 47.40 3.82
CA THR A 255 -8.92 46.04 4.20
C THR A 255 -8.05 45.46 3.09
N LEU A 256 -6.86 44.97 3.43
CA LEU A 256 -6.02 44.19 2.51
C LEU A 256 -6.39 42.71 2.61
N ASN A 257 -6.07 41.90 1.59
CA ASN A 257 -6.46 40.48 1.56
C ASN A 257 -5.29 39.58 1.14
N GLY A 258 -4.69 38.92 2.14
CA GLY A 258 -3.58 37.99 1.97
C GLY A 258 -4.00 36.52 1.95
N SER A 259 -5.31 36.25 2.03
CA SER A 259 -5.83 34.91 2.35
C SER A 259 -5.59 33.84 1.26
N ALA A 260 -5.20 34.27 0.06
CA ALA A 260 -4.85 33.37 -1.04
C ALA A 260 -3.40 32.85 -1.00
N SER A 261 -2.59 33.32 -0.03
CA SER A 261 -1.23 32.81 0.21
C SER A 261 -1.23 31.31 0.55
N LYS A 262 -0.24 30.55 0.05
CA LYS A 262 -0.24 29.07 0.08
C LYS A 262 1.15 28.47 0.31
N ASP A 263 1.19 27.33 1.00
CA ASP A 263 2.38 26.49 1.18
C ASP A 263 2.13 25.10 0.59
N SER A 264 3.15 24.53 -0.06
CA SER A 264 3.07 23.28 -0.81
C SER A 264 3.43 22.03 0.00
N ASP A 265 4.19 22.18 1.10
CA ASP A 265 4.57 21.08 1.99
C ASP A 265 4.22 21.33 3.47
N GLY A 266 3.38 22.33 3.74
CA GLY A 266 3.00 22.77 5.09
C GLY A 266 1.81 23.74 5.11
N THR A 267 1.78 24.63 6.10
CA THR A 267 0.73 25.63 6.29
C THR A 267 1.32 27.01 6.59
N ILE A 268 0.59 28.10 6.29
CA ILE A 268 1.05 29.46 6.64
C ILE A 268 0.91 29.68 8.14
N ALA A 269 2.04 29.87 8.83
CA ALA A 269 2.10 30.16 10.26
C ALA A 269 1.94 31.64 10.57
N SER A 270 2.46 32.54 9.72
CA SER A 270 2.33 33.98 9.95
C SER A 270 2.33 34.81 8.66
N TYR A 271 1.63 35.93 8.71
CA TYR A 271 1.65 36.97 7.69
C TYR A 271 2.50 38.13 8.17
N GLN A 272 3.20 38.79 7.26
CA GLN A 272 3.96 40.00 7.53
C GLN A 272 3.66 41.01 6.44
N TRP A 273 2.79 41.96 6.77
CA TRP A 273 2.52 43.10 5.91
C TRP A 273 3.47 44.25 6.23
N THR A 274 4.06 44.84 5.20
CA THR A 274 4.89 46.04 5.35
C THR A 274 4.39 47.16 4.44
N VAL A 275 4.48 48.39 4.92
CA VAL A 275 4.22 49.58 4.11
C VAL A 275 5.45 49.81 3.24
N VAL A 276 5.30 49.63 1.93
CA VAL A 276 6.37 49.87 0.96
C VAL A 276 6.50 51.37 0.69
N SER A 277 5.37 52.03 0.42
CA SER A 277 5.30 53.48 0.29
C SER A 277 3.93 54.00 0.69
N SER A 278 3.87 55.21 1.25
CA SER A 278 2.60 55.88 1.57
C SER A 278 2.78 57.41 1.57
N PRO A 279 1.73 58.20 1.27
CA PRO A 279 1.80 59.66 1.25
C PRO A 279 1.85 60.29 2.66
N ALA A 280 1.42 59.53 3.66
CA ALA A 280 1.49 59.86 5.08
C ALA A 280 1.79 58.59 5.88
N ALA A 281 2.26 58.73 7.13
CA ALA A 281 2.54 57.58 7.98
C ALA A 281 1.26 56.74 8.21
N VAL A 282 1.35 55.44 7.94
CA VAL A 282 0.24 54.48 8.13
C VAL A 282 0.65 53.39 9.10
N THR A 283 -0.26 53.02 9.98
CA THR A 283 -0.15 51.82 10.81
C THR A 283 -1.26 50.86 10.41
N LEU A 284 -0.89 49.62 10.06
CA LEU A 284 -1.84 48.55 9.78
C LEU A 284 -2.34 47.94 11.11
N ALA A 285 -3.64 47.91 11.31
CA ALA A 285 -4.25 47.08 12.35
C ALA A 285 -4.23 45.62 11.90
N ASN A 286 -3.87 44.69 12.81
CA ASN A 286 -3.75 43.26 12.53
C ASN A 286 -2.75 42.92 11.41
N ALA A 287 -1.63 43.67 11.32
CA ALA A 287 -0.57 43.53 10.30
C ALA A 287 0.07 42.13 10.20
N SER A 288 -0.16 41.26 11.19
CA SER A 288 0.31 39.88 11.21
C SER A 288 -0.74 38.83 10.80
N THR A 289 -1.90 39.27 10.34
CA THR A 289 -3.01 38.42 9.91
C THR A 289 -3.18 38.44 8.39
N ALA A 290 -3.97 37.50 7.87
CA ALA A 290 -4.29 37.47 6.44
C ALA A 290 -4.96 38.77 5.96
N ASN A 291 -5.80 39.41 6.78
CA ASN A 291 -6.61 40.56 6.36
C ASN A 291 -6.41 41.78 7.28
N PRO A 292 -5.27 42.49 7.19
CA PRO A 292 -5.04 43.69 7.96
C PRO A 292 -5.89 44.85 7.42
N THR A 293 -6.09 45.87 8.26
CA THR A 293 -6.88 47.04 7.89
C THR A 293 -6.15 48.33 8.21
N PHE A 294 -6.42 49.40 7.47
CA PHE A 294 -5.97 50.75 7.80
C PHE A 294 -6.99 51.82 7.39
N THR A 295 -6.82 53.04 7.88
CA THR A 295 -7.64 54.19 7.50
C THR A 295 -6.73 55.28 6.97
N PRO A 296 -6.74 55.57 5.66
CA PRO A 296 -5.90 56.62 5.09
C PRO A 296 -6.43 58.00 5.49
N LEU A 297 -5.54 58.88 5.95
CA LEU A 297 -5.91 60.25 6.37
C LEU A 297 -5.62 61.31 5.30
N VAL A 298 -4.87 60.94 4.27
CA VAL A 298 -4.46 61.81 3.18
C VAL A 298 -4.68 61.10 1.86
N VAL A 299 -5.02 61.86 0.82
CA VAL A 299 -5.09 61.35 -0.55
C VAL A 299 -3.72 60.89 -1.05
N GLY A 300 -3.71 59.95 -1.99
CA GLY A 300 -2.52 59.45 -2.68
C GLY A 300 -2.39 57.94 -2.64
N THR A 301 -1.27 57.45 -3.14
CA THR A 301 -1.01 56.02 -3.37
C THR A 301 -0.34 55.37 -2.16
N TYR A 302 -0.92 54.30 -1.65
CA TYR A 302 -0.38 53.48 -0.57
C TYR A 302 -0.02 52.10 -1.13
N VAL A 303 1.24 51.68 -1.00
CA VAL A 303 1.70 50.36 -1.47
C VAL A 303 2.08 49.52 -0.26
N PHE A 304 1.57 48.30 -0.21
CA PHE A 304 1.86 47.33 0.84
C PHE A 304 2.46 46.07 0.22
N SER A 305 3.42 45.45 0.91
CA SER A 305 3.95 44.14 0.52
C SER A 305 3.63 43.10 1.57
N LEU A 306 3.39 41.88 1.11
CA LEU A 306 3.15 40.71 1.92
C LEU A 306 4.33 39.73 1.81
N LYS A 307 4.82 39.31 2.97
CA LYS A 307 5.56 38.05 3.16
C LYS A 307 4.76 37.10 4.02
N VAL A 308 4.88 35.81 3.74
CA VAL A 308 4.30 34.76 4.58
C VAL A 308 5.39 33.82 5.06
N THR A 309 5.22 33.28 6.27
CA THR A 309 6.11 32.29 6.87
C THR A 309 5.32 31.02 7.12
N ASP A 310 5.90 29.88 6.78
CA ASP A 310 5.28 28.58 7.00
C ASP A 310 5.48 28.04 8.43
N ASP A 311 4.87 26.90 8.70
CA ASP A 311 4.88 26.17 9.98
C ASP A 311 6.24 25.59 10.36
N LYS A 312 7.24 25.65 9.47
CA LYS A 312 8.62 25.23 9.73
C LYS A 312 9.61 26.41 9.64
N GLY A 313 9.10 27.64 9.56
CA GLY A 313 9.87 28.87 9.66
C GLY A 313 10.52 29.37 8.37
N LEU A 314 10.26 28.78 7.19
CA LEU A 314 10.70 29.41 5.93
C LEU A 314 9.75 30.54 5.53
N VAL A 315 10.34 31.59 5.00
CA VAL A 315 9.65 32.79 4.52
C VAL A 315 9.53 32.71 3.01
N SER A 316 8.42 33.21 2.45
CA SER A 316 8.20 33.26 1.01
C SER A 316 9.39 33.88 0.27
N THR A 317 9.81 33.23 -0.81
CA THR A 317 10.98 33.65 -1.61
C THR A 317 10.74 34.95 -2.35
N ASN A 318 9.48 35.22 -2.72
CA ASN A 318 9.03 36.47 -3.30
C ASN A 318 8.11 37.21 -2.32
N VAL A 319 8.11 38.54 -2.43
CA VAL A 319 7.07 39.40 -1.87
C VAL A 319 5.99 39.57 -2.91
N ASP A 320 4.75 39.73 -2.46
CA ASP A 320 3.67 40.20 -3.32
C ASP A 320 3.20 41.59 -2.87
N GLU A 321 2.89 42.47 -3.81
CA GLU A 321 2.55 43.87 -3.51
C GLU A 321 1.11 44.21 -3.93
N VAL A 322 0.45 45.04 -3.12
CA VAL A 322 -0.88 45.58 -3.39
C VAL A 322 -0.85 47.10 -3.29
N THR A 323 -1.45 47.76 -4.28
CA THR A 323 -1.56 49.22 -4.35
C THR A 323 -2.98 49.68 -4.02
N ILE A 324 -3.09 50.64 -3.09
CA ILE A 324 -4.32 51.31 -2.72
C ILE A 324 -4.25 52.77 -3.13
N GLU A 325 -5.06 53.16 -4.12
CA GLU A 325 -5.17 54.55 -4.56
C GLU A 325 -6.27 55.27 -3.78
N VAL A 326 -5.90 56.28 -2.98
CA VAL A 326 -6.85 56.94 -2.07
C VAL A 326 -7.24 58.32 -2.58
N SER A 327 -8.54 58.52 -2.82
CA SER A 327 -9.11 59.80 -3.29
C SER A 327 -9.82 60.59 -2.19
N ALA A 328 -10.02 61.90 -2.41
CA ALA A 328 -10.73 62.78 -1.48
C ALA A 328 -12.22 62.44 -1.42
N THR A 329 -12.83 62.60 -0.25
CA THR A 329 -14.26 62.35 0.01
C THR A 329 -15.20 63.20 -0.86
N GLN A 330 -16.11 62.53 -1.55
CA GLN A 330 -17.42 63.04 -1.97
C GLN A 330 -18.25 63.47 -0.74
N ALA A 331 -19.18 64.44 -0.90
CA ALA A 331 -20.04 64.94 0.19
C ALA A 331 -20.71 63.81 0.97
N ALA A 332 -20.91 63.94 2.29
CA ALA A 332 -21.52 62.87 3.08
C ALA A 332 -23.00 62.66 2.73
N PRO A 333 -23.50 61.40 2.66
CA PRO A 333 -24.92 61.13 2.48
C PRO A 333 -25.72 61.71 3.66
N ALA A 334 -26.91 62.24 3.39
CA ALA A 334 -27.79 62.85 4.40
C ALA A 334 -29.08 62.04 4.58
N ASN A 335 -29.72 62.12 5.76
CA ASN A 335 -31.06 61.57 5.92
C ASN A 335 -32.06 62.35 5.05
N ILE A 336 -32.64 61.68 4.05
CA ILE A 336 -33.62 62.21 3.11
C ILE A 336 -35.01 61.58 3.28
N ALA A 337 -35.27 60.87 4.39
CA ALA A 337 -36.57 60.26 4.68
C ALA A 337 -37.70 61.30 4.74
N ASN A 338 -37.44 62.47 5.34
CA ASN A 338 -38.37 63.58 5.45
C ASN A 338 -38.71 64.26 4.10
N LYS A 339 -37.99 63.91 3.02
CA LYS A 339 -38.28 64.37 1.65
C LYS A 339 -39.18 63.38 0.88
N SER A 340 -39.60 62.30 1.51
CA SER A 340 -40.45 61.27 0.92
C SER A 340 -41.94 61.48 1.25
N THR A 341 -42.81 60.92 0.42
CA THR A 341 -44.21 60.66 0.76
C THR A 341 -44.30 59.28 1.41
N VAL A 342 -45.00 59.17 2.55
CA VAL A 342 -45.07 57.94 3.35
C VAL A 342 -46.45 57.30 3.27
N THR A 343 -46.49 55.98 3.05
CA THR A 343 -47.70 55.14 3.09
C THR A 343 -47.44 53.89 3.91
N GLY A 344 -48.48 53.22 4.39
CA GLY A 344 -48.32 52.00 5.19
C GLY A 344 -49.61 51.20 5.30
N CYS A 345 -49.55 50.09 6.04
CA CYS A 345 -50.67 49.16 6.26
C CYS A 345 -51.89 49.82 6.92
N SER A 346 -51.71 50.53 8.03
CA SER A 346 -52.71 51.35 8.71
C SER A 346 -52.03 52.35 9.66
N GLN A 347 -52.77 53.34 10.14
CA GLN A 347 -52.28 54.36 11.10
C GLN A 347 -53.36 54.72 12.11
N ASN A 348 -52.99 55.02 13.35
CA ASN A 348 -53.93 55.42 14.39
C ASN A 348 -54.08 56.95 14.43
N THR A 349 -55.09 57.47 13.73
CA THR A 349 -55.37 58.91 13.68
C THR A 349 -56.00 59.43 14.97
N THR A 350 -56.66 58.58 15.76
CA THR A 350 -57.30 58.98 17.03
C THR A 350 -56.27 59.36 18.10
N THR A 351 -55.12 58.69 18.12
CA THR A 351 -54.01 58.97 19.05
C THR A 351 -52.90 59.84 18.44
N GLY A 352 -53.03 60.26 17.18
CA GLY A 352 -52.05 61.09 16.48
C GLY A 352 -50.85 60.34 15.89
N GLN A 353 -50.83 59.01 15.97
CA GLN A 353 -49.74 58.14 15.52
C GLN A 353 -49.80 57.84 14.01
N THR A 354 -49.59 58.88 13.20
CA THR A 354 -49.72 58.86 11.73
C THR A 354 -48.43 58.46 11.00
N PHE A 355 -48.50 58.11 9.72
CA PHE A 355 -47.32 57.75 8.90
C PHE A 355 -46.24 58.84 8.87
N ALA A 356 -46.65 60.11 8.89
CA ALA A 356 -45.72 61.24 8.89
C ALA A 356 -44.80 61.24 10.13
N LYS A 357 -45.24 60.62 11.23
CA LYS A 357 -44.46 60.50 12.47
C LYS A 357 -43.28 59.54 12.36
N ALA A 358 -43.25 58.68 11.34
CA ALA A 358 -42.11 57.81 11.13
C ALA A 358 -40.93 58.54 10.46
N VAL A 359 -41.11 59.75 9.92
CA VAL A 359 -40.06 60.47 9.16
C VAL A 359 -39.93 61.94 9.60
N ASP A 360 -40.44 62.27 10.78
CA ASP A 360 -40.42 63.64 11.29
C ASP A 360 -39.09 63.99 12.00
N GLY A 361 -38.17 63.03 12.05
CA GLY A 361 -36.83 63.18 12.62
C GLY A 361 -36.80 62.99 14.13
N VAL A 362 -37.88 62.47 14.74
CA VAL A 362 -38.00 62.29 16.18
C VAL A 362 -37.94 60.80 16.53
N ALA A 363 -36.72 60.27 16.71
CA ALA A 363 -36.49 58.89 17.13
C ALA A 363 -36.90 58.56 18.58
N GLN A 364 -37.40 59.55 19.35
CA GLN A 364 -37.82 59.41 20.75
C GLN A 364 -39.36 59.35 20.87
N GLY A 365 -39.95 58.24 20.43
CA GLY A 365 -41.38 57.94 20.61
C GLY A 365 -41.74 57.52 22.04
N TYR A 366 -42.67 56.58 22.20
CA TYR A 366 -42.98 55.98 23.51
C TYR A 366 -41.71 55.34 24.11
N PRO A 367 -41.43 55.48 25.42
CA PRO A 367 -42.29 56.04 26.46
C PRO A 367 -42.24 57.57 26.63
N ALA A 368 -41.41 58.30 25.87
CA ALA A 368 -41.25 59.74 26.02
C ALA A 368 -42.46 60.53 25.51
N ASP A 369 -42.84 60.33 24.24
CA ASP A 369 -44.04 60.93 23.65
C ASP A 369 -44.60 60.01 22.56
N TYR A 370 -45.66 59.27 22.87
CA TYR A 370 -46.30 58.35 21.93
C TYR A 370 -46.96 59.07 20.74
N THR A 371 -47.09 60.40 20.74
CA THR A 371 -47.65 61.16 19.61
C THR A 371 -46.60 61.46 18.54
N LYS A 372 -45.33 61.12 18.77
CA LYS A 372 -44.18 61.31 17.86
C LYS A 372 -43.78 60.05 17.11
N GLU A 373 -44.62 59.02 17.11
CA GLU A 373 -44.33 57.74 16.48
C GLU A 373 -45.48 57.31 15.57
N TRP A 374 -45.21 56.44 14.61
CA TRP A 374 -46.24 55.78 13.83
C TRP A 374 -46.67 54.47 14.49
N ALA A 375 -47.98 54.25 14.61
CA ALA A 375 -48.55 53.00 15.07
C ALA A 375 -49.72 52.59 14.18
N SER A 376 -49.76 51.31 13.82
CA SER A 376 -50.89 50.70 13.13
C SER A 376 -52.12 50.56 14.05
N VAL A 377 -53.28 50.26 13.46
CA VAL A 377 -54.50 49.87 14.20
C VAL A 377 -54.68 48.36 14.06
N GLY A 378 -54.40 47.61 15.13
CA GLY A 378 -54.47 46.15 15.20
C GLY A 378 -53.43 45.41 14.36
N GLY A 379 -52.40 46.11 13.84
CA GLY A 379 -51.42 45.53 12.92
C GLY A 379 -50.46 44.57 13.62
N LYS A 380 -50.13 43.46 12.95
CA LYS A 380 -49.19 42.42 13.40
C LYS A 380 -48.19 42.07 12.29
N ALA A 381 -47.69 40.83 12.25
CA ALA A 381 -46.90 40.32 11.13
C ALA A 381 -47.64 40.54 9.80
N GLY A 382 -46.93 41.05 8.79
CA GLY A 382 -47.45 41.44 7.49
C GLY A 382 -47.75 42.94 7.35
N CYS A 383 -47.77 43.72 8.43
CA CYS A 383 -47.86 45.19 8.34
C CYS A 383 -46.59 45.78 7.70
N TRP A 384 -46.70 46.94 7.06
CA TRP A 384 -45.63 47.57 6.30
C TRP A 384 -45.71 49.10 6.30
N ILE A 385 -44.59 49.75 5.97
CA ILE A 385 -44.46 51.19 5.72
C ILE A 385 -43.53 51.43 4.52
N GLN A 386 -43.84 52.39 3.64
CA GLN A 386 -43.09 52.71 2.42
C GLN A 386 -42.84 54.21 2.31
N LEU A 387 -41.59 54.58 1.99
CA LEU A 387 -41.15 55.93 1.65
C LEU A 387 -41.01 56.04 0.12
N THR A 388 -41.54 57.10 -0.49
CA THR A 388 -41.52 57.33 -1.94
C THR A 388 -41.07 58.74 -2.27
N TRP A 389 -40.06 58.90 -3.13
CA TRP A 389 -39.52 60.21 -3.52
C TRP A 389 -40.06 60.66 -4.89
N ALA A 390 -40.07 61.98 -5.13
CA ALA A 390 -40.56 62.58 -6.38
C ALA A 390 -39.68 62.26 -7.60
N GLY A 391 -38.43 61.85 -7.38
CA GLY A 391 -37.48 61.41 -8.40
C GLY A 391 -36.46 60.43 -7.82
N PRO A 392 -35.57 59.86 -8.64
CA PRO A 392 -34.57 58.91 -8.18
C PRO A 392 -33.63 59.51 -7.13
N VAL A 393 -33.36 58.75 -6.08
CA VAL A 393 -32.41 59.08 -5.01
C VAL A 393 -31.41 57.94 -4.86
N SER A 394 -30.17 58.25 -4.47
CA SER A 394 -29.18 57.21 -4.16
C SER A 394 -29.19 56.92 -2.66
N LEU A 395 -29.60 55.72 -2.25
CA LEU A 395 -29.62 55.29 -0.85
C LEU A 395 -28.52 54.28 -0.57
N SER A 396 -27.81 54.41 0.55
CA SER A 396 -26.79 53.45 0.99
C SER A 396 -27.02 52.91 2.41
N LYS A 397 -27.98 53.49 3.14
CA LYS A 397 -28.29 53.09 4.52
C LYS A 397 -29.72 53.42 4.89
N VAL A 398 -30.37 52.52 5.63
CA VAL A 398 -31.67 52.75 6.28
C VAL A 398 -31.52 52.48 7.78
N VAL A 399 -32.14 53.30 8.62
CA VAL A 399 -32.11 53.14 10.08
C VAL A 399 -33.54 53.03 10.59
N LEU A 400 -33.84 52.00 11.39
CA LEU A 400 -35.16 51.75 11.95
C LEU A 400 -35.13 51.88 13.47
N TYR A 401 -36.07 52.63 14.04
CA TYR A 401 -36.24 52.78 15.49
C TYR A 401 -37.57 52.15 15.91
N ASP A 402 -37.50 51.18 16.84
CA ASP A 402 -38.71 50.56 17.40
C ASP A 402 -39.42 51.47 18.40
N ARG A 403 -40.61 51.06 18.84
CA ARG A 403 -41.40 51.70 19.90
C ARG A 403 -41.25 50.89 21.20
N PRO A 404 -40.26 51.18 22.07
CA PRO A 404 -39.93 50.32 23.19
C PRO A 404 -41.07 50.25 24.21
N ASN A 405 -41.85 49.16 24.17
CA ASN A 405 -42.93 48.91 25.11
C ASN A 405 -43.19 47.40 25.30
N ALA A 406 -43.80 47.02 26.41
CA ALA A 406 -44.01 45.61 26.76
C ALA A 406 -45.01 44.89 25.83
N SER A 407 -45.79 45.65 25.06
CA SER A 407 -46.98 45.19 24.37
C SER A 407 -46.87 45.26 22.85
N ASP A 408 -45.78 45.77 22.26
CA ASP A 408 -45.59 45.89 20.81
C ASP A 408 -44.11 45.79 20.44
N GLN A 409 -43.73 44.80 19.62
CA GLN A 409 -42.36 44.67 19.10
C GLN A 409 -42.35 43.99 17.73
N ALA A 410 -41.59 44.53 16.79
CA ALA A 410 -41.23 43.85 15.55
C ALA A 410 -39.99 42.95 15.75
N THR A 411 -40.12 41.65 15.48
CA THR A 411 -39.06 40.66 15.73
C THR A 411 -38.37 40.19 14.44
N ALA A 412 -38.91 40.52 13.26
CA ALA A 412 -38.24 40.39 11.97
C ALA A 412 -38.95 41.23 10.89
N GLY A 413 -38.25 41.53 9.79
CA GLY A 413 -38.84 42.15 8.62
C GLY A 413 -37.97 42.12 7.36
N THR A 414 -38.36 42.85 6.34
CA THR A 414 -37.63 42.97 5.07
C THR A 414 -37.80 44.36 4.47
N LEU A 415 -36.70 44.98 4.04
CA LEU A 415 -36.71 46.14 3.16
C LEU A 415 -36.78 45.68 1.70
N THR A 416 -37.62 46.32 0.90
CA THR A 416 -37.74 46.13 -0.55
C THR A 416 -37.61 47.47 -1.25
N PHE A 417 -36.90 47.52 -2.36
CA PHE A 417 -36.59 48.74 -3.10
C PHE A 417 -37.24 48.76 -4.49
N SER A 418 -37.35 49.94 -5.11
CA SER A 418 -37.98 50.11 -6.43
C SER A 418 -37.30 49.41 -7.60
N ASP A 419 -36.02 49.07 -7.44
CA ASP A 419 -35.23 48.27 -8.39
C ASP A 419 -35.48 46.75 -8.22
N GLY A 420 -36.35 46.35 -7.28
CA GLY A 420 -36.68 44.96 -6.97
C GLY A 420 -35.75 44.29 -5.96
N SER A 421 -34.68 44.97 -5.54
CA SER A 421 -33.73 44.44 -4.56
C SER A 421 -34.32 44.41 -3.15
N THR A 422 -33.77 43.57 -2.26
CA THR A 422 -34.23 43.43 -0.86
C THR A 422 -33.08 43.42 0.15
N VAL A 423 -33.38 43.73 1.42
CA VAL A 423 -32.45 43.61 2.57
C VAL A 423 -33.23 43.03 3.77
N PRO A 424 -32.81 41.90 4.36
CA PRO A 424 -33.47 41.33 5.53
C PRO A 424 -33.24 42.19 6.78
N VAL A 425 -34.24 42.21 7.67
CA VAL A 425 -34.20 42.97 8.93
C VAL A 425 -34.43 42.00 10.09
N GLY A 426 -33.51 41.98 11.06
CA GLY A 426 -33.65 41.21 12.29
C GLY A 426 -34.67 41.79 13.26
N ALA A 427 -34.67 41.31 14.50
CA ALA A 427 -35.50 41.86 15.56
C ALA A 427 -35.11 43.31 15.85
N LEU A 428 -36.10 44.20 15.91
CA LEU A 428 -35.89 45.55 16.40
C LEU A 428 -35.74 45.50 17.93
N THR A 429 -34.92 46.40 18.47
CA THR A 429 -34.60 46.38 19.90
C THR A 429 -35.77 46.93 20.72
N ASN A 430 -36.27 46.12 21.66
CA ASN A 430 -37.42 46.48 22.51
C ASN A 430 -37.03 46.88 23.95
N THR A 431 -35.78 47.30 24.12
CA THR A 431 -35.26 47.86 25.36
C THR A 431 -34.56 49.16 25.01
N GLY A 432 -35.13 50.29 25.41
CA GLY A 432 -34.41 51.55 25.32
C GLY A 432 -33.29 51.58 26.38
N PRO A 433 -32.08 52.07 26.08
CA PRO A 433 -31.18 52.52 27.14
C PRO A 433 -31.87 53.69 27.86
N THR A 434 -31.77 53.69 29.19
CA THR A 434 -32.20 54.77 30.09
C THR A 434 -32.19 56.15 29.44
N ALA A 435 -33.34 56.84 29.48
CA ALA A 435 -33.54 58.25 29.15
C ALA A 435 -32.67 58.79 27.99
N GLY A 436 -33.09 58.59 26.72
CA GLY A 436 -32.72 59.54 25.67
C GLY A 436 -32.52 59.07 24.23
N THR A 437 -32.51 57.79 23.87
CA THR A 437 -32.47 57.37 22.45
C THR A 437 -32.88 55.89 22.29
N ALA A 438 -33.82 55.58 21.40
CA ALA A 438 -34.09 54.18 21.02
C ALA A 438 -32.86 53.57 20.31
N ALA A 439 -32.51 52.31 20.61
CA ALA A 439 -31.37 51.65 19.96
C ALA A 439 -31.75 51.26 18.52
N ALA A 440 -31.26 52.04 17.56
CA ALA A 440 -31.58 51.90 16.16
C ALA A 440 -31.03 50.61 15.55
N VAL A 441 -31.77 50.01 14.61
CA VAL A 441 -31.25 48.98 13.71
C VAL A 441 -30.82 49.66 12.41
N ALA A 442 -29.50 49.82 12.24
CA ALA A 442 -28.90 50.39 11.03
C ALA A 442 -28.57 49.31 10.01
N LEU A 443 -29.03 49.50 8.78
CA LEU A 443 -28.88 48.57 7.66
C LEU A 443 -28.13 49.30 6.55
N SER A 444 -26.84 48.98 6.38
CA SER A 444 -26.00 49.51 5.29
C SER A 444 -25.98 48.55 4.11
N PHE A 445 -25.94 49.08 2.89
CA PHE A 445 -25.92 48.33 1.64
C PHE A 445 -25.24 49.14 0.52
N SER A 446 -24.81 48.49 -0.56
CA SER A 446 -24.25 49.19 -1.73
C SER A 446 -25.24 50.25 -2.24
N PRO A 447 -24.79 51.48 -2.55
CA PRO A 447 -25.67 52.57 -2.98
C PRO A 447 -26.62 52.15 -4.10
N ARG A 448 -27.91 52.45 -3.93
CA ARG A 448 -28.98 52.09 -4.88
C ARG A 448 -29.70 53.34 -5.34
N THR A 449 -29.84 53.49 -6.65
CA THR A 449 -30.67 54.54 -7.24
C THR A 449 -32.12 54.07 -7.29
N VAL A 450 -32.96 54.59 -6.40
CA VAL A 450 -34.33 54.10 -6.16
C VAL A 450 -35.33 55.26 -6.11
N THR A 451 -36.60 54.97 -6.37
CA THR A 451 -37.71 55.91 -6.22
C THR A 451 -38.57 55.62 -4.98
N TRP A 452 -38.46 54.42 -4.40
CA TRP A 452 -39.11 54.06 -3.14
C TRP A 452 -38.37 52.94 -2.38
N VAL A 453 -38.58 52.90 -1.07
CA VAL A 453 -38.17 51.80 -0.17
C VAL A 453 -39.33 51.43 0.75
N LYS A 454 -39.57 50.13 0.97
CA LYS A 454 -40.66 49.59 1.79
C LYS A 454 -40.12 48.65 2.87
N TYR A 455 -40.47 48.88 4.12
CA TYR A 455 -40.24 47.95 5.23
C TYR A 455 -41.51 47.15 5.52
N THR A 456 -41.42 45.82 5.48
CA THR A 456 -42.50 44.89 5.86
C THR A 456 -42.07 44.13 7.11
N MET A 457 -42.84 44.23 8.19
CA MET A 457 -42.61 43.44 9.41
C MET A 457 -43.11 42.02 9.18
N THR A 458 -42.21 41.04 9.10
CA THR A 458 -42.56 39.64 8.82
C THR A 458 -42.85 38.83 10.08
N SER A 459 -42.40 39.29 11.24
CA SER A 459 -42.69 38.68 12.55
C SER A 459 -42.77 39.73 13.66
N VAL A 460 -43.56 39.44 14.70
CA VAL A 460 -43.80 40.31 15.86
C VAL A 460 -43.81 39.50 17.16
N SER A 461 -43.63 40.17 18.31
CA SER A 461 -43.83 39.54 19.62
C SER A 461 -45.26 39.02 19.78
N THR A 462 -45.43 37.97 20.59
CA THR A 462 -46.75 37.41 20.94
C THR A 462 -47.61 38.39 21.73
N THR A 463 -47.00 39.38 22.38
CA THR A 463 -47.69 40.44 23.12
C THR A 463 -48.16 41.59 22.22
N THR A 464 -47.74 41.64 20.94
CA THR A 464 -48.00 42.74 20.01
C THR A 464 -49.49 43.00 19.73
N TYR A 465 -49.96 44.22 20.01
CA TYR A 465 -51.30 44.71 19.68
C TYR A 465 -51.30 45.58 18.42
N ASN A 466 -50.33 46.47 18.27
CA ASN A 466 -50.14 47.37 17.15
C ASN A 466 -48.64 47.42 16.79
N VAL A 467 -48.23 46.98 15.60
CA VAL A 467 -46.85 47.29 15.15
C VAL A 467 -46.71 48.75 14.76
N GLY A 468 -45.49 49.28 14.86
CA GLY A 468 -45.17 50.65 14.49
C GLY A 468 -43.67 50.92 14.55
N LEU A 469 -43.27 52.16 14.27
CA LEU A 469 -41.89 52.64 14.38
C LEU A 469 -41.87 54.01 15.05
N ALA A 470 -40.86 54.27 15.87
CA ALA A 470 -40.58 55.60 16.36
C ALA A 470 -40.06 56.50 15.22
N GLU A 471 -39.13 55.99 14.39
CA GLU A 471 -38.57 56.72 13.25
C GLU A 471 -38.00 55.72 12.21
N ILE A 472 -37.95 56.13 10.94
CA ILE A 472 -37.21 55.50 9.84
C ILE A 472 -36.39 56.56 9.10
N GLU A 473 -35.07 56.40 9.12
CA GLU A 473 -34.14 57.24 8.38
C GLU A 473 -33.71 56.55 7.08
N ALA A 474 -33.51 57.33 6.01
CA ALA A 474 -33.02 56.86 4.73
C ALA A 474 -31.88 57.78 4.27
N TRP A 475 -30.64 57.27 4.29
CA TRP A 475 -29.43 58.07 4.08
C TRP A 475 -28.95 58.00 2.64
N GLY A 476 -28.81 59.17 2.00
CA GLY A 476 -28.55 59.29 0.58
C GLY A 476 -28.36 60.73 0.07
N PHE A 477 -28.30 60.87 -1.26
CA PHE A 477 -28.17 62.18 -1.95
C PHE A 477 -29.42 62.52 -2.75
N ALA A 478 -29.75 63.81 -2.82
CA ALA A 478 -30.83 64.35 -3.65
C ALA A 478 -30.25 65.25 -4.76
N GLY A 479 -30.46 64.89 -6.04
CA GLY A 479 -30.04 65.68 -7.21
C GLY A 479 -28.83 65.15 -7.98
N SER A 480 -28.73 65.51 -9.27
CA SER A 480 -27.71 65.09 -10.24
C SER A 480 -26.55 66.10 -10.34
N GLY A 481 -25.34 65.73 -9.89
CA GLY A 481 -24.08 66.45 -10.19
C GLY A 481 -23.17 65.56 -11.05
N ASN A 482 -22.22 66.15 -11.81
CA ASN A 482 -21.23 65.41 -12.60
C ASN A 482 -20.03 65.04 -11.71
N TRP A 483 -19.74 63.75 -11.59
CA TRP A 483 -18.70 63.15 -10.75
C TRP A 483 -17.48 62.81 -11.62
N PRO A 484 -16.26 62.76 -11.03
CA PRO A 484 -15.09 62.30 -11.76
C PRO A 484 -15.30 60.84 -12.21
N PRO A 485 -14.69 60.46 -13.33
CA PRO A 485 -14.74 59.08 -13.78
C PRO A 485 -13.97 58.18 -12.81
N ILE A 486 -14.34 56.92 -12.78
CA ILE A 486 -13.60 55.85 -12.12
C ILE A 486 -12.70 55.23 -13.19
N ALA A 487 -11.39 55.21 -12.96
CA ALA A 487 -10.46 54.46 -13.80
C ALA A 487 -10.44 53.00 -13.35
N ASP A 488 -10.44 52.08 -14.31
CA ASP A 488 -10.23 50.65 -14.08
C ASP A 488 -9.35 50.16 -15.24
N ALA A 489 -8.08 49.90 -14.95
CA ALA A 489 -7.05 49.41 -15.88
C ALA A 489 -7.16 47.90 -16.15
N GLY A 490 -8.13 47.24 -15.53
CA GLY A 490 -8.29 45.80 -15.51
C GLY A 490 -7.41 45.12 -14.45
N PRO A 491 -7.70 43.85 -14.14
CA PRO A 491 -6.89 43.08 -13.20
C PRO A 491 -5.48 42.84 -13.74
N ASP A 492 -4.53 42.65 -12.84
CA ASP A 492 -3.19 42.16 -13.18
C ASP A 492 -3.27 40.87 -14.01
N GLN A 493 -2.42 40.77 -15.02
CA GLN A 493 -2.46 39.72 -16.02
C GLN A 493 -1.22 38.85 -15.94
N THR A 494 -1.37 37.55 -16.17
CA THR A 494 -0.23 36.67 -16.47
C THR A 494 -0.35 36.21 -17.92
N VAL A 495 0.71 36.38 -18.72
CA VAL A 495 0.70 36.06 -20.16
C VAL A 495 1.93 35.26 -20.56
N VAL A 496 1.84 34.45 -21.60
CA VAL A 496 2.96 33.63 -22.07
C VAL A 496 3.93 34.44 -22.92
N SER A 497 5.22 34.17 -22.76
CA SER A 497 6.32 34.66 -23.57
C SER A 497 5.99 34.57 -25.06
N GLY A 498 6.12 35.69 -25.78
CA GLY A 498 5.84 35.75 -27.22
C GLY A 498 4.36 35.85 -27.61
N THR A 499 3.43 35.97 -26.64
CA THR A 499 2.02 36.28 -26.91
C THR A 499 1.93 37.52 -27.79
N THR A 500 1.43 37.38 -29.02
CA THR A 500 1.49 38.46 -30.03
C THR A 500 0.42 39.55 -29.85
N SER A 501 -0.49 39.38 -28.87
CA SER A 501 -1.53 40.37 -28.56
C SER A 501 -2.00 40.29 -27.10
N VAL A 502 -1.21 40.84 -26.19
CA VAL A 502 -1.62 41.11 -24.80
C VAL A 502 -2.47 42.37 -24.78
N LYS A 503 -3.68 42.32 -24.23
CA LYS A 503 -4.66 43.42 -24.22
C LYS A 503 -4.72 44.06 -22.83
N LEU A 504 -4.48 45.36 -22.72
CA LEU A 504 -4.86 46.16 -21.55
C LEU A 504 -6.33 46.57 -21.69
N ASP A 505 -7.08 46.66 -20.60
CA ASP A 505 -8.53 46.91 -20.69
C ASP A 505 -9.00 47.99 -19.72
N GLY A 506 -9.20 49.18 -20.27
CA GLY A 506 -9.72 50.34 -19.57
C GLY A 506 -11.25 50.43 -19.57
N SER A 507 -11.96 49.53 -20.24
CA SER A 507 -13.37 49.74 -20.62
C SER A 507 -14.37 49.71 -19.47
N LYS A 508 -13.97 49.21 -18.30
CA LYS A 508 -14.74 49.28 -17.05
C LYS A 508 -14.64 50.62 -16.36
N SER A 509 -13.73 51.46 -16.83
CA SER A 509 -13.73 52.84 -16.42
C SER A 509 -15.11 53.41 -16.71
N SER A 510 -15.71 54.00 -15.70
CA SER A 510 -17.10 54.43 -15.76
C SER A 510 -17.20 55.81 -15.19
N ASP A 511 -18.04 56.60 -15.82
CA ASP A 511 -18.48 57.85 -15.25
C ASP A 511 -19.77 57.58 -14.47
N PRO A 512 -19.92 58.02 -13.23
CA PRO A 512 -21.17 57.87 -12.48
C PRO A 512 -22.41 58.47 -13.18
N GLU A 513 -22.21 59.45 -14.07
CA GLU A 513 -23.25 60.04 -14.94
C GLU A 513 -23.32 59.37 -16.32
N ASN A 514 -22.48 58.37 -16.55
CA ASN A 514 -22.32 57.66 -17.81
C ASN A 514 -21.82 58.56 -18.96
N SER A 515 -21.05 59.62 -18.65
CA SER A 515 -20.37 60.47 -19.61
C SER A 515 -19.34 59.69 -20.45
N LYS A 516 -19.08 60.20 -21.66
CA LYS A 516 -18.07 59.60 -22.56
C LYS A 516 -16.66 59.87 -22.03
N LEU A 517 -15.87 58.80 -21.91
CA LEU A 517 -14.49 58.86 -21.43
C LEU A 517 -13.45 58.96 -22.56
N THR A 518 -12.32 59.58 -22.25
CA THR A 518 -11.06 59.52 -23.00
C THR A 518 -10.02 58.74 -22.20
N TYR A 519 -9.08 58.08 -22.88
CA TYR A 519 -8.13 57.14 -22.25
C TYR A 519 -6.70 57.52 -22.60
N ALA A 520 -5.77 57.30 -21.68
CA ALA A 520 -4.33 57.46 -21.88
C ALA A 520 -3.56 56.37 -21.12
N TRP A 521 -2.73 55.61 -21.83
CA TRP A 521 -1.93 54.51 -21.30
C TRP A 521 -0.44 54.84 -21.34
N THR A 522 0.25 54.59 -20.23
CA THR A 522 1.71 54.75 -20.12
C THR A 522 2.32 53.52 -19.48
N GLN A 523 3.34 52.92 -20.11
CA GLN A 523 4.16 51.90 -19.45
C GLN A 523 5.13 52.58 -18.48
N THR A 524 5.11 52.19 -17.21
CA THR A 524 5.88 52.84 -16.14
C THR A 524 7.05 51.98 -15.64
N ALA A 525 7.04 50.67 -15.87
CA ALA A 525 8.14 49.75 -15.52
C ALA A 525 8.20 48.49 -16.41
N GLY A 526 9.35 47.79 -16.37
CA GLY A 526 9.59 46.53 -17.08
C GLY A 526 10.27 46.69 -18.45
N THR A 527 10.42 45.57 -19.19
CA THR A 527 10.95 45.59 -20.57
C THR A 527 10.02 46.43 -21.46
N PRO A 528 10.53 47.44 -22.20
CA PRO A 528 9.69 48.28 -23.04
C PRO A 528 8.95 47.48 -24.11
N VAL A 529 7.65 47.74 -24.26
CA VAL A 529 6.81 47.17 -25.31
C VAL A 529 6.10 48.27 -26.11
N THR A 530 5.74 47.98 -27.35
CA THR A 530 5.00 48.92 -28.20
C THR A 530 3.51 48.66 -28.08
N LEU A 531 2.76 49.61 -27.52
CA LEU A 531 1.29 49.59 -27.51
C LEU A 531 0.73 49.90 -28.92
N SER A 532 -0.35 49.22 -29.30
CA SER A 532 -1.05 49.46 -30.56
C SER A 532 -1.72 50.84 -30.62
N SER A 533 -2.06 51.40 -29.45
CA SER A 533 -2.45 52.80 -29.27
C SER A 533 -2.25 53.21 -27.82
N ALA A 534 -1.73 54.39 -27.54
CA ALA A 534 -1.68 54.89 -26.16
C ALA A 534 -3.03 55.49 -25.70
N THR A 535 -4.01 55.68 -26.58
CA THR A 535 -5.26 56.40 -26.27
C THR A 535 -6.54 55.59 -26.50
N ALA A 536 -6.40 54.32 -26.91
CA ALA A 536 -7.54 53.42 -26.99
C ALA A 536 -7.99 53.00 -25.59
N ALA A 537 -9.29 52.76 -25.42
CA ALA A 537 -9.81 52.17 -24.18
C ALA A 537 -9.17 50.81 -23.88
N ALA A 538 -8.76 50.07 -24.92
CA ALA A 538 -8.17 48.76 -24.75
C ALA A 538 -7.04 48.47 -25.76
N PRO A 539 -5.82 48.98 -25.52
CA PRO A 539 -4.70 48.77 -26.40
C PRO A 539 -4.08 47.38 -26.23
N THR A 540 -3.25 46.99 -27.20
CA THR A 540 -2.59 45.68 -27.23
C THR A 540 -1.08 45.81 -27.46
N PHE A 541 -0.28 44.85 -27.03
CA PHE A 541 1.14 44.75 -27.35
C PHE A 541 1.58 43.29 -27.52
N THR A 542 2.77 43.06 -28.09
CA THR A 542 3.39 41.72 -28.11
C THR A 542 4.22 41.52 -26.85
N ALA A 543 3.91 40.49 -26.07
CA ALA A 543 4.68 40.12 -24.90
C ALA A 543 6.15 39.83 -25.29
N PRO A 544 7.13 40.36 -24.56
CA PRO A 544 8.53 40.04 -24.79
C PRO A 544 8.79 38.54 -24.62
N THR A 545 9.80 38.03 -25.30
CA THR A 545 10.27 36.67 -25.07
C THR A 545 11.05 36.63 -23.77
N VAL A 546 10.63 35.79 -22.81
CA VAL A 546 11.24 35.72 -21.48
C VAL A 546 11.58 34.28 -21.10
N THR A 547 12.72 34.09 -20.43
CA THR A 547 13.21 32.78 -19.93
C THR A 547 12.91 32.56 -18.45
N ALA A 548 12.41 33.58 -17.75
CA ALA A 548 11.90 33.55 -16.39
C ALA A 548 10.74 34.57 -16.28
N PRO A 549 9.81 34.42 -15.33
CA PRO A 549 8.72 35.37 -15.14
C PRO A 549 9.23 36.81 -15.01
N GLN A 550 8.63 37.73 -15.76
CA GLN A 550 8.97 39.15 -15.75
C GLN A 550 7.70 40.01 -15.69
N SER A 551 7.66 41.02 -14.82
CA SER A 551 6.54 41.97 -14.74
C SER A 551 6.73 43.22 -15.61
N LEU A 552 5.66 43.65 -16.28
CA LEU A 552 5.52 44.92 -17.00
C LEU A 552 4.40 45.74 -16.33
N THR A 553 4.64 47.00 -15.98
CA THR A 553 3.61 47.83 -15.30
C THR A 553 3.09 48.90 -16.24
N PHE A 554 1.77 49.05 -16.30
CA PHE A 554 1.08 50.06 -17.09
C PHE A 554 0.15 50.89 -16.21
N SER A 555 0.04 52.19 -16.50
CA SER A 555 -0.90 53.11 -15.88
C SER A 555 -1.92 53.60 -16.91
N LEU A 556 -3.20 53.52 -16.57
CA LEU A 556 -4.33 54.10 -17.28
C LEU A 556 -4.72 55.42 -16.62
N THR A 557 -4.96 56.46 -17.43
CA THR A 557 -5.67 57.67 -17.04
C THR A 557 -6.94 57.79 -17.88
N VAL A 558 -8.10 58.00 -17.25
CA VAL A 558 -9.35 58.32 -17.94
C VAL A 558 -9.84 59.72 -17.64
N LYS A 559 -10.45 60.38 -18.62
CA LYS A 559 -11.08 61.70 -18.43
C LYS A 559 -12.51 61.73 -18.95
N ASP A 560 -13.42 62.34 -18.20
CA ASP A 560 -14.80 62.58 -18.65
C ASP A 560 -14.88 63.74 -19.66
N ALA A 561 -16.10 64.04 -20.12
CA ALA A 561 -16.35 65.14 -21.05
C ALA A 561 -16.18 66.54 -20.44
N SER A 562 -16.12 66.64 -19.10
CA SER A 562 -15.92 67.88 -18.35
C SER A 562 -14.45 68.15 -18.04
N GLY A 563 -13.58 67.16 -18.27
CA GLY A 563 -12.14 67.21 -18.06
C GLY A 563 -11.68 66.70 -16.70
N LEU A 564 -12.56 66.08 -15.90
CA LEU A 564 -12.19 65.40 -14.67
C LEU A 564 -11.51 64.06 -14.98
N GLU A 565 -10.46 63.72 -14.23
CA GLU A 565 -9.60 62.57 -14.52
C GLU A 565 -9.48 61.62 -13.33
N ALA A 566 -9.23 60.34 -13.62
CA ALA A 566 -8.83 59.33 -12.66
C ALA A 566 -7.75 58.41 -13.25
N THR A 567 -6.95 57.80 -12.38
CA THR A 567 -5.89 56.85 -12.75
C THR A 567 -6.10 55.48 -12.13
N ASP A 568 -5.53 54.47 -12.79
CA ASP A 568 -5.40 53.11 -12.26
C ASP A 568 -4.16 52.42 -12.87
N THR A 569 -3.67 51.34 -12.29
CA THR A 569 -2.49 50.58 -12.76
C THR A 569 -2.76 49.09 -12.89
N VAL A 570 -2.13 48.47 -13.89
CA VAL A 570 -2.16 47.03 -14.14
C VAL A 570 -0.74 46.50 -14.35
N ILE A 571 -0.45 45.37 -13.72
CA ILE A 571 0.79 44.61 -13.87
C ILE A 571 0.54 43.44 -14.81
N VAL A 572 1.40 43.27 -15.82
CA VAL A 572 1.42 42.10 -16.71
C VAL A 572 2.67 41.27 -16.41
N THR A 573 2.50 40.14 -15.74
CA THR A 573 3.53 39.12 -15.54
C THR A 573 3.65 38.26 -16.80
N VAL A 574 4.68 38.49 -17.58
CA VAL A 574 5.05 37.63 -18.70
C VAL A 574 5.75 36.39 -18.14
N SER A 575 5.09 35.25 -18.19
CA SER A 575 5.64 33.95 -17.86
C SER A 575 6.24 33.29 -19.10
N PRO A 576 7.27 32.45 -18.99
CA PRO A 576 7.62 31.54 -20.08
C PRO A 576 6.39 30.67 -20.48
N PRO A 577 6.34 30.08 -21.69
CA PRO A 577 5.18 29.32 -22.16
C PRO A 577 4.74 28.23 -21.19
N ALA A 578 3.44 28.15 -20.92
CA ALA A 578 2.87 27.31 -19.87
C ALA A 578 2.06 26.12 -20.41
N ALA A 579 1.89 25.14 -19.52
CA ALA A 579 1.68 23.73 -19.78
C ALA A 579 0.30 23.31 -20.28
N ILE A 580 0.27 22.11 -20.89
CA ILE A 580 -0.93 21.28 -21.05
C ILE A 580 -1.58 21.12 -19.66
N THR A 581 -2.92 21.22 -19.55
CA THR A 581 -3.63 20.94 -18.30
C THR A 581 -4.64 19.82 -18.52
N VAL A 582 -4.67 18.84 -17.61
CA VAL A 582 -5.49 17.64 -17.77
C VAL A 582 -6.62 17.59 -16.74
N ALA A 583 -7.83 17.33 -17.22
CA ALA A 583 -8.97 16.97 -16.37
C ALA A 583 -9.57 15.67 -16.91
N ALA A 584 -9.50 14.57 -16.15
CA ALA A 584 -10.31 13.38 -16.45
C ALA A 584 -10.51 12.48 -15.22
N SER A 585 -11.76 12.19 -14.87
CA SER A 585 -12.16 11.08 -14.00
C SER A 585 -12.94 10.05 -14.86
N GLY A 586 -12.36 8.89 -15.15
CA GLY A 586 -13.01 7.80 -15.90
C GLY A 586 -12.59 7.66 -17.38
N MET A 587 -13.08 6.60 -18.06
CA MET A 587 -12.70 6.21 -19.44
C MET A 587 -12.93 7.36 -20.42
N GLY A 588 -11.83 7.92 -20.94
CA GLY A 588 -11.81 9.10 -21.82
C GLY A 588 -11.16 10.31 -21.16
N GLY A 589 -10.14 10.88 -21.81
CA GLY A 589 -9.44 12.07 -21.35
C GLY A 589 -9.73 13.27 -22.23
N VAL A 590 -10.16 14.37 -21.63
CA VAL A 590 -10.27 15.65 -22.34
C VAL A 590 -9.01 16.46 -22.03
N PHE A 591 -8.17 16.62 -23.04
CA PHE A 591 -6.98 17.46 -22.97
C PHE A 591 -7.35 18.86 -23.41
N SER A 592 -7.22 19.80 -22.49
CA SER A 592 -7.33 21.22 -22.79
C SER A 592 -5.97 21.71 -23.27
N ILE A 593 -5.95 22.18 -24.49
CA ILE A 593 -4.83 22.84 -25.12
C ILE A 593 -5.13 24.33 -25.07
N ASP A 594 -4.24 25.08 -24.43
CA ASP A 594 -4.34 26.53 -24.29
C ASP A 594 -3.12 27.15 -24.97
N TYR A 595 -3.38 27.90 -26.04
CA TYR A 595 -2.39 28.66 -26.80
C TYR A 595 -2.86 30.10 -26.91
N ASP A 596 -1.94 31.02 -27.19
CA ASP A 596 -2.35 32.39 -27.43
C ASP A 596 -3.24 32.51 -28.68
N ASN A 597 -4.16 33.48 -28.66
CA ASN A 597 -5.19 33.66 -29.68
C ASN A 597 -4.64 33.87 -31.11
N SER A 598 -3.35 34.13 -31.32
CA SER A 598 -2.76 34.25 -32.66
C SER A 598 -2.79 32.94 -33.47
N TYR A 599 -3.06 31.83 -32.79
CA TYR A 599 -3.28 30.51 -33.37
C TYR A 599 -4.76 30.15 -33.58
N ALA A 600 -5.70 31.07 -33.31
CA ALA A 600 -7.13 30.86 -33.53
C ALA A 600 -7.46 30.46 -34.98
N GLY A 601 -8.40 29.51 -35.14
CA GLY A 601 -8.80 28.97 -36.43
C GLY A 601 -7.79 28.03 -37.08
N ARG A 602 -6.66 27.74 -36.41
CA ARG A 602 -5.66 26.78 -36.88
C ARG A 602 -5.86 25.41 -36.25
N THR A 603 -5.24 24.41 -36.88
CA THR A 603 -5.28 23.03 -36.40
C THR A 603 -4.20 22.78 -35.37
N ALA A 604 -4.61 22.35 -34.18
CA ALA A 604 -3.74 21.80 -33.14
C ALA A 604 -3.85 20.27 -33.12
N THR A 605 -2.72 19.60 -32.92
CA THR A 605 -2.64 18.15 -32.78
C THR A 605 -2.09 17.79 -31.42
N LEU A 606 -2.81 16.98 -30.64
CA LEU A 606 -2.26 16.34 -29.46
C LEU A 606 -1.43 15.14 -29.91
N GLN A 607 -0.16 15.12 -29.51
CA GLN A 607 0.73 14.02 -29.77
C GLN A 607 1.23 13.42 -28.45
N VAL A 608 1.38 12.11 -28.45
CA VAL A 608 2.04 11.36 -27.39
C VAL A 608 3.37 10.84 -27.91
N LEU A 609 4.41 10.91 -27.07
CA LEU A 609 5.68 10.30 -27.39
C LEU A 609 5.59 8.81 -27.11
N THR A 610 5.35 8.02 -28.15
CA THR A 610 5.41 6.57 -28.03
C THR A 610 6.87 6.17 -27.91
N ILE A 611 7.28 5.76 -26.71
CA ILE A 611 8.58 5.13 -26.52
C ILE A 611 8.43 3.69 -27.02
N GLY A 612 8.92 3.41 -28.22
CA GLY A 612 8.99 2.05 -28.75
C GLY A 612 9.92 1.22 -27.86
N THR A 613 9.37 0.50 -26.88
CA THR A 613 10.13 -0.33 -25.95
C THR A 613 9.87 -1.80 -26.22
N THR A 614 10.28 -2.28 -27.40
CA THR A 614 10.58 -3.70 -27.50
C THR A 614 11.69 -4.02 -26.50
N LEU A 615 11.46 -5.01 -25.64
CA LEU A 615 12.34 -5.45 -24.52
C LEU A 615 13.77 -5.90 -24.92
N THR A 616 14.22 -5.64 -26.14
CA THR A 616 15.55 -6.03 -26.63
C THR A 616 16.35 -4.76 -26.88
N THR A 617 17.22 -4.40 -25.93
CA THR A 617 18.37 -3.48 -26.03
C THR A 617 18.15 -2.19 -26.85
N GLU A 618 18.08 -1.06 -26.14
CA GLU A 618 18.16 0.32 -26.65
C GLU A 618 17.82 0.53 -28.13
N ASN A 619 16.57 0.93 -28.39
CA ASN A 619 16.27 1.70 -29.60
C ASN A 619 15.49 2.97 -29.19
N PRO A 620 16.16 4.13 -29.08
CA PRO A 620 15.56 5.36 -28.56
C PRO A 620 14.76 6.13 -29.64
N THR A 621 14.27 5.47 -30.69
CA THR A 621 13.44 6.16 -31.70
C THR A 621 12.04 6.37 -31.13
N ALA A 622 11.94 7.33 -30.23
CA ALA A 622 10.69 7.83 -29.71
C ALA A 622 9.97 8.53 -30.86
N THR A 623 8.81 8.00 -31.26
CA THR A 623 8.01 8.56 -32.35
C THR A 623 6.79 9.24 -31.76
N TRP A 624 6.50 10.45 -32.22
CA TRP A 624 5.32 11.17 -31.80
C TRP A 624 4.11 10.68 -32.60
N LYS A 625 3.14 10.07 -31.92
CA LYS A 625 1.88 9.64 -32.51
C LYS A 625 0.81 10.69 -32.25
N SER A 626 0.08 11.08 -33.30
CA SER A 626 -1.11 11.91 -33.15
C SER A 626 -2.22 11.11 -32.45
N LEU A 627 -2.68 11.60 -31.30
CA LEU A 627 -3.81 11.02 -30.57
C LEU A 627 -5.13 11.71 -30.90
N GLY A 628 -5.08 12.94 -31.39
CA GLY A 628 -6.27 13.67 -31.83
C GLY A 628 -5.94 15.06 -32.32
N THR A 629 -6.90 15.63 -33.03
CA THR A 629 -6.74 16.89 -33.75
C THR A 629 -7.96 17.76 -33.49
N VAL A 630 -7.75 19.05 -33.23
CA VAL A 630 -8.81 20.02 -32.97
C VAL A 630 -8.49 21.34 -33.66
N VAL A 631 -9.54 22.03 -34.12
CA VAL A 631 -9.41 23.42 -34.58
C VAL A 631 -9.53 24.31 -33.36
N LEU A 632 -8.54 25.18 -33.16
CA LEU A 632 -8.54 26.12 -32.05
C LEU A 632 -9.65 27.15 -32.22
N ASP A 633 -10.38 27.42 -31.14
CA ASP A 633 -11.43 28.43 -31.13
C ASP A 633 -10.83 29.85 -31.19
N ALA A 634 -11.71 30.86 -31.17
CA ALA A 634 -11.31 32.27 -31.24
C ALA A 634 -10.42 32.71 -30.07
N ALA A 635 -10.40 31.93 -28.98
CA ALA A 635 -9.59 32.15 -27.79
C ALA A 635 -8.36 31.23 -27.74
N GLY A 636 -7.94 30.65 -28.87
CA GLY A 636 -6.75 29.80 -28.95
C GLY A 636 -6.91 28.45 -28.24
N ASN A 637 -8.12 28.11 -27.79
CA ASN A 637 -8.37 26.91 -27.03
C ASN A 637 -8.74 25.74 -27.95
N GLY A 638 -8.22 24.58 -27.62
CA GLY A 638 -8.56 23.32 -28.26
C GLY A 638 -8.92 22.27 -27.21
N LYS A 639 -9.98 21.50 -27.47
CA LYS A 639 -10.27 20.30 -26.69
C LYS A 639 -10.05 19.07 -27.56
N VAL A 640 -9.06 18.27 -27.20
CA VAL A 640 -8.87 16.94 -27.80
C VAL A 640 -9.42 15.92 -26.84
N THR A 641 -10.47 15.21 -27.26
CA THR A 641 -10.96 14.04 -26.52
C THR A 641 -10.25 12.81 -27.05
N VAL A 642 -9.50 12.14 -26.18
CA VAL A 642 -8.89 10.85 -26.50
C VAL A 642 -9.75 9.79 -25.81
N ALA A 643 -10.29 8.87 -26.60
CA ALA A 643 -11.14 7.79 -26.08
C ALA A 643 -10.38 6.91 -25.08
N ASP A 644 -9.06 6.85 -25.21
CA ASP A 644 -8.23 6.00 -24.39
C ASP A 644 -6.84 6.59 -24.07
N PRO A 645 -6.72 7.44 -23.04
CA PRO A 645 -5.47 8.14 -22.73
C PRO A 645 -4.56 7.40 -21.74
N TYR A 646 -4.84 6.15 -21.36
CA TYR A 646 -4.24 5.48 -20.18
C TYR A 646 -2.84 4.91 -20.38
N GLU A 647 -2.05 5.62 -21.15
CA GLU A 647 -0.68 5.28 -21.40
C GLU A 647 0.22 5.72 -20.23
N VAL A 648 1.19 4.89 -19.92
CA VAL A 648 1.94 5.00 -18.67
C VAL A 648 3.10 5.96 -18.80
N THR A 649 3.15 7.05 -18.03
CA THR A 649 4.20 8.10 -18.10
C THR A 649 4.72 8.32 -19.53
N HIS A 650 3.87 8.92 -20.37
CA HIS A 650 4.29 9.40 -21.68
C HIS A 650 4.51 10.91 -21.63
N ASP A 651 5.43 11.40 -22.45
CA ASP A 651 5.53 12.83 -22.73
C ASP A 651 4.43 13.19 -23.72
N TYR A 652 3.51 14.07 -23.30
CA TYR A 652 2.51 14.65 -24.16
C TYR A 652 2.98 16.01 -24.65
N ARG A 653 2.67 16.31 -25.91
CA ARG A 653 2.83 17.66 -26.48
C ARG A 653 1.61 18.03 -27.30
N ALA A 654 1.27 19.30 -27.29
CA ALA A 654 0.41 19.88 -28.31
C ALA A 654 1.29 20.47 -29.43
N VAL A 655 0.83 20.39 -30.67
CA VAL A 655 1.51 20.94 -31.84
C VAL A 655 0.55 21.75 -32.69
N VAL A 656 0.88 23.02 -32.91
CA VAL A 656 0.23 23.88 -33.92
C VAL A 656 1.25 24.16 -35.02
N THR A 657 0.97 23.75 -36.25
CA THR A 657 1.89 23.97 -37.38
C THR A 657 1.60 25.31 -38.05
N VAL A 658 2.60 26.20 -38.06
CA VAL A 658 2.52 27.49 -38.76
C VAL A 658 3.75 27.66 -39.64
N SER A 659 3.57 27.66 -40.96
CA SER A 659 4.66 27.88 -41.93
C SER A 659 5.91 27.01 -41.70
N GLY A 660 5.74 25.78 -41.19
CA GLY A 660 6.83 24.83 -40.93
C GLY A 660 7.54 24.97 -39.58
N VAL A 661 7.18 25.95 -38.74
CA VAL A 661 7.76 26.13 -37.39
C VAL A 661 6.88 25.43 -36.35
N THR A 662 7.51 24.65 -35.47
CA THR A 662 6.87 23.84 -34.41
C THR A 662 7.14 24.50 -33.06
N ASN A 663 6.09 24.87 -32.31
CA ASN A 663 6.19 25.34 -30.92
C ASN A 663 5.76 24.23 -29.95
N PRO A 664 6.67 23.36 -29.48
CA PRO A 664 6.31 22.31 -28.53
C PRO A 664 6.21 22.86 -27.10
N THR A 665 5.07 22.63 -26.45
CA THR A 665 5.00 22.56 -24.98
C THR A 665 5.32 21.12 -24.59
N ASN A 666 6.39 20.91 -23.82
CA ASN A 666 6.76 19.58 -23.33
C ASN A 666 6.41 19.41 -21.84
N VAL A 667 5.88 18.21 -21.57
CA VAL A 667 5.71 17.52 -20.28
C VAL A 667 4.52 17.96 -19.42
N VAL A 668 3.41 17.23 -19.57
CA VAL A 668 2.62 16.81 -18.41
C VAL A 668 2.87 15.33 -18.21
N GLN A 669 3.38 14.96 -17.04
CA GLN A 669 3.30 13.57 -16.59
C GLN A 669 1.85 13.30 -16.20
N PHE A 670 1.08 12.70 -17.10
CA PHE A 670 -0.26 12.29 -16.76
C PHE A 670 -0.21 10.93 -16.05
N ALA A 671 -0.36 10.96 -14.73
CA ALA A 671 -0.91 9.81 -14.02
C ALA A 671 -2.43 9.97 -14.08
N ALA A 672 -3.13 8.99 -14.66
CA ALA A 672 -4.58 8.98 -14.69
C ALA A 672 -5.17 9.32 -13.30
N PRO A 673 -6.15 10.24 -13.19
CA PRO A 673 -6.94 10.39 -11.98
C PRO A 673 -7.72 9.11 -11.78
N ARG A 674 -7.15 8.29 -10.91
CA ARG A 674 -7.71 7.02 -10.52
C ARG A 674 -8.67 7.36 -9.39
N THR A 675 -9.97 7.21 -9.61
CA THR A 675 -10.90 7.08 -8.48
C THR A 675 -10.50 5.80 -7.76
N THR A 676 -9.62 5.93 -6.79
CA THR A 676 -9.18 4.83 -5.94
C THR A 676 -10.36 4.43 -5.10
N LYS A 677 -10.77 3.18 -5.23
CA LYS A 677 -11.65 2.59 -4.23
C LYS A 677 -10.80 2.40 -2.98
N ASN A 678 -10.93 3.29 -2.00
CA ASN A 678 -10.17 3.17 -0.76
C ASN A 678 -10.75 2.02 0.07
N THR A 679 -10.24 0.82 -0.18
CA THR A 679 -10.59 -0.39 0.59
C THR A 679 -9.62 -0.65 1.74
N GLY A 680 -8.53 0.11 1.81
CA GLY A 680 -7.39 -0.14 2.69
C GLY A 680 -6.30 -1.04 2.08
N LEU A 681 -6.60 -1.86 1.06
CA LEU A 681 -5.59 -2.66 0.36
C LEU A 681 -4.72 -1.81 -0.57
N ALA A 682 -3.53 -2.31 -0.90
CA ALA A 682 -2.73 -1.74 -1.98
C ALA A 682 -3.44 -1.90 -3.32
N THR A 683 -3.27 -0.91 -4.19
CA THR A 683 -3.88 -0.89 -5.52
C THR A 683 -2.84 -1.16 -6.58
N LEU A 684 -3.06 -2.21 -7.38
CA LEU A 684 -2.26 -2.58 -8.53
C LEU A 684 -2.91 -2.06 -9.81
N TYR A 685 -2.12 -1.37 -10.61
CA TYR A 685 -2.54 -0.86 -11.92
C TYR A 685 -1.77 -1.59 -13.00
N LEU A 686 -2.51 -2.22 -13.90
CA LEU A 686 -1.99 -2.88 -15.09
C LEU A 686 -2.51 -2.09 -16.28
N ASP A 687 -1.63 -1.30 -16.90
CA ASP A 687 -2.01 -0.40 -17.99
C ASP A 687 -1.24 -0.84 -19.24
N THR A 688 -1.95 -1.40 -20.23
CA THR A 688 -1.38 -1.74 -21.55
C THR A 688 -1.22 -0.49 -22.40
N ASN A 689 -0.23 -0.46 -23.29
CA ASN A 689 -0.07 0.61 -24.28
C ASN A 689 -1.34 0.76 -25.11
N GLU A 690 -1.74 2.01 -25.39
CA GLU A 690 -3.00 2.36 -26.05
C GLU A 690 -4.24 1.69 -25.43
N SER A 691 -4.13 1.20 -24.18
CA SER A 691 -5.14 0.40 -23.47
C SER A 691 -5.71 -0.77 -24.28
N VAL A 692 -4.88 -1.38 -25.11
CA VAL A 692 -5.25 -2.55 -25.89
C VAL A 692 -5.86 -3.62 -24.97
N ALA A 693 -7.11 -4.00 -25.29
CA ALA A 693 -7.82 -5.01 -24.52
C ALA A 693 -7.05 -6.35 -24.49
N VAL A 694 -6.99 -6.94 -23.30
CA VAL A 694 -6.38 -8.26 -23.09
C VAL A 694 -7.45 -9.32 -23.28
N THR A 695 -7.63 -9.75 -24.53
CA THR A 695 -8.73 -10.66 -24.96
C THR A 695 -8.28 -12.10 -25.19
N ASP A 696 -7.00 -12.41 -25.03
CA ASP A 696 -6.45 -13.74 -25.18
C ASP A 696 -5.26 -14.00 -24.24
N ARG A 697 -4.79 -15.26 -24.24
CA ARG A 697 -3.73 -15.76 -23.35
C ARG A 697 -2.36 -15.91 -24.04
N ALA A 698 -2.32 -15.76 -25.36
CA ALA A 698 -1.17 -16.10 -26.19
C ALA A 698 -0.36 -14.87 -26.62
N THR A 699 -1.01 -13.72 -26.74
CA THR A 699 -0.43 -12.50 -27.26
C THR A 699 -0.08 -11.58 -26.09
N ASP A 700 1.20 -11.26 -25.94
CA ASP A 700 1.64 -10.30 -24.93
C ASP A 700 1.33 -8.86 -25.38
N ARG A 701 0.77 -8.05 -24.47
CA ARG A 701 0.62 -6.60 -24.60
C ARG A 701 1.70 -5.92 -23.78
N GLU A 702 2.41 -4.99 -24.39
CA GLU A 702 3.34 -4.10 -23.67
C GLU A 702 2.54 -3.06 -22.89
N GLY A 703 3.11 -2.58 -21.79
CA GLY A 703 2.44 -1.67 -20.86
C GLY A 703 3.32 -1.39 -19.63
N THR A 704 2.70 -0.96 -18.53
CA THR A 704 3.36 -0.95 -17.23
C THR A 704 2.50 -1.48 -16.11
N VAL A 705 3.19 -1.85 -15.05
CA VAL A 705 2.63 -2.07 -13.73
C VAL A 705 3.03 -0.94 -12.79
N THR A 706 2.06 -0.44 -12.01
CA THR A 706 2.26 0.50 -10.91
C THR A 706 1.58 -0.04 -9.66
N LEU A 707 2.17 0.16 -8.48
CA LEU A 707 1.54 -0.17 -7.20
C LEU A 707 1.48 1.06 -6.31
N VAL A 708 0.28 1.37 -5.82
CA VAL A 708 0.03 2.46 -4.87
C VAL A 708 -0.33 1.85 -3.52
N THR A 709 0.23 2.41 -2.46
CA THR A 709 0.02 1.91 -1.09
C THR A 709 -1.35 2.31 -0.59
N GLY A 710 -2.11 1.34 -0.08
CA GLY A 710 -3.37 1.59 0.61
C GLY A 710 -3.12 2.08 2.04
N SER A 711 -4.07 2.84 2.59
CA SER A 711 -4.03 3.31 3.98
C SER A 711 -3.96 2.19 5.03
N GLY A 712 -4.40 0.97 4.66
CA GLY A 712 -4.33 -0.25 5.48
C GLY A 712 -3.25 -1.24 5.02
N ALA A 713 -2.30 -0.83 4.18
CA ALA A 713 -1.24 -1.67 3.64
C ALA A 713 0.17 -1.08 3.91
N PRO A 714 0.55 -0.84 5.19
CA PRO A 714 1.83 -0.22 5.56
C PRO A 714 3.06 -1.06 5.15
N GLU A 715 2.89 -2.37 4.96
CA GLU A 715 3.93 -3.28 4.47
C GLU A 715 4.20 -3.15 2.96
N CYS A 716 3.33 -2.46 2.22
CA CYS A 716 3.55 -2.19 0.82
C CYS A 716 4.38 -0.92 0.63
N THR A 717 5.39 -1.00 -0.24
CA THR A 717 6.07 0.17 -0.79
C THR A 717 5.50 0.47 -2.16
N ALA A 718 5.26 1.75 -2.45
CA ALA A 718 4.81 2.17 -3.76
C ALA A 718 5.83 1.72 -4.83
N VAL A 719 5.33 1.17 -5.92
CA VAL A 719 6.14 0.78 -7.08
C VAL A 719 5.87 1.79 -8.17
N ALA A 720 6.90 2.56 -8.51
CA ALA A 720 6.85 3.47 -9.65
C ALA A 720 6.54 2.69 -10.95
N PRO A 721 5.94 3.35 -11.95
CA PRO A 721 5.73 2.79 -13.28
C PRO A 721 6.89 1.92 -13.76
N THR A 722 6.62 0.63 -13.95
CA THR A 722 7.62 -0.35 -14.39
C THR A 722 7.12 -1.05 -15.65
N LEU A 723 7.94 -1.05 -16.71
CA LEU A 723 7.60 -1.69 -17.98
C LEU A 723 7.24 -3.15 -17.78
N MET A 724 6.17 -3.58 -18.45
CA MET A 724 5.69 -4.95 -18.40
C MET A 724 5.24 -5.46 -19.77
N LYS A 725 5.26 -6.79 -19.92
CA LYS A 725 4.47 -7.53 -20.91
C LYS A 725 3.41 -8.33 -20.19
N MET A 726 2.15 -8.19 -20.58
CA MET A 726 1.03 -8.90 -19.96
C MET A 726 0.15 -9.63 -20.97
N SER A 727 -0.44 -10.73 -20.52
CA SER A 727 -1.40 -11.53 -21.29
C SER A 727 -2.41 -12.18 -20.36
N GLY A 728 -3.50 -12.70 -20.93
CA GLY A 728 -4.45 -13.52 -20.18
C GLY A 728 -3.81 -14.80 -19.63
N ARG A 729 -4.39 -15.37 -18.58
CA ARG A 729 -4.00 -16.70 -18.07
C ARG A 729 -5.19 -17.54 -17.64
N GLY A 730 -4.92 -18.78 -17.23
CA GLY A 730 -5.91 -19.72 -16.70
C GLY A 730 -6.56 -20.54 -17.81
N ASN A 731 -6.85 -21.81 -17.52
CA ASN A 731 -7.49 -22.74 -18.45
C ASN A 731 -9.01 -22.71 -18.28
N SER A 732 -9.50 -23.20 -17.14
CA SER A 732 -10.92 -23.13 -16.77
C SER A 732 -11.40 -21.69 -16.49
N THR A 733 -10.54 -20.87 -15.87
CA THR A 733 -10.94 -19.56 -15.35
C THR A 733 -10.95 -18.42 -16.38
N TRP A 734 -10.42 -18.65 -17.58
CA TRP A 734 -10.29 -17.56 -18.58
C TRP A 734 -11.63 -17.08 -19.12
N ASN A 735 -12.59 -18.00 -19.27
CA ASN A 735 -13.92 -17.69 -19.81
C ASN A 735 -14.92 -17.27 -18.73
N LEU A 736 -14.47 -17.10 -17.49
CA LEU A 736 -15.31 -16.59 -16.40
C LEU A 736 -15.47 -15.07 -16.52
N PRO A 737 -16.55 -14.48 -15.95
CA PRO A 737 -16.78 -13.03 -16.00
C PRO A 737 -15.60 -12.18 -15.52
N LYS A 738 -14.85 -12.66 -14.52
CA LYS A 738 -13.65 -12.01 -13.99
C LYS A 738 -12.40 -12.82 -14.38
N GLN A 739 -11.68 -12.34 -15.39
CA GLN A 739 -10.50 -13.01 -15.92
C GLN A 739 -9.23 -12.79 -15.07
N PRO A 740 -8.34 -13.80 -14.96
CA PRO A 740 -6.99 -13.63 -14.41
C PRO A 740 -5.94 -13.29 -15.46
N TYR A 741 -4.84 -12.66 -15.04
CA TYR A 741 -3.75 -12.22 -15.92
C TYR A 741 -2.37 -12.67 -15.45
N LYS A 742 -1.42 -12.73 -16.37
CA LYS A 742 0.02 -12.87 -16.09
C LYS A 742 0.76 -11.65 -16.65
N PHE A 743 1.81 -11.22 -15.97
CA PHE A 743 2.68 -10.17 -16.49
C PHE A 743 4.15 -10.41 -16.14
N ASN A 744 5.03 -9.91 -16.98
CA ASN A 744 6.47 -9.96 -16.82
C ASN A 744 7.04 -8.55 -16.79
N THR A 745 7.77 -8.17 -15.75
CA THR A 745 8.46 -6.88 -15.70
C THR A 745 9.80 -6.92 -16.45
N ASP A 746 10.21 -5.78 -17.00
CA ASP A 746 11.50 -5.60 -17.70
C ASP A 746 12.71 -5.85 -16.77
N LYS A 747 12.59 -5.45 -15.51
CA LYS A 747 13.56 -5.63 -14.43
C LYS A 747 12.98 -6.40 -13.26
N LYS A 748 13.84 -6.91 -12.36
CA LYS A 748 13.38 -7.55 -11.12
C LYS A 748 12.69 -6.47 -10.26
N THR A 749 11.42 -6.69 -9.94
CA THR A 749 10.60 -5.74 -9.18
C THR A 749 10.04 -6.44 -7.95
N SER A 750 9.96 -5.77 -6.81
CA SER A 750 9.34 -6.31 -5.59
C SER A 750 7.99 -5.63 -5.40
N PHE A 751 6.99 -6.39 -4.95
CA PHE A 751 5.66 -5.88 -4.63
C PHE A 751 5.28 -6.28 -3.22
N CYS A 752 4.92 -5.33 -2.36
CA CYS A 752 4.39 -5.60 -1.02
C CYS A 752 5.20 -6.62 -0.18
N GLY A 753 6.53 -6.50 -0.19
CA GLY A 753 7.43 -7.41 0.54
C GLY A 753 7.65 -8.77 -0.14
N ILE A 754 7.01 -9.04 -1.27
CA ILE A 754 7.29 -10.22 -2.10
C ILE A 754 8.68 -10.04 -2.75
N PRO A 755 9.61 -11.01 -2.65
CA PRO A 755 10.95 -10.91 -3.20
C PRO A 755 11.00 -10.49 -4.67
N ALA A 756 12.01 -9.70 -5.04
CA ALA A 756 12.10 -9.15 -6.37
C ALA A 756 12.20 -10.24 -7.45
N GLY A 757 11.37 -10.12 -8.48
CA GLY A 757 11.24 -11.10 -9.55
C GLY A 757 10.72 -10.44 -10.84
N LYS A 758 10.77 -11.18 -11.94
CA LYS A 758 10.25 -10.69 -13.24
C LYS A 758 8.88 -11.27 -13.59
N LYS A 759 8.59 -12.52 -13.23
CA LYS A 759 7.36 -13.23 -13.64
C LYS A 759 6.31 -13.19 -12.53
N TRP A 760 5.15 -12.61 -12.83
CA TRP A 760 4.05 -12.36 -11.89
C TRP A 760 2.71 -12.87 -12.44
N ALA A 761 1.79 -13.15 -11.55
CA ALA A 761 0.39 -13.41 -11.88
C ALA A 761 -0.54 -12.63 -10.96
N VAL A 762 -1.73 -12.33 -11.46
CA VAL A 762 -2.85 -11.81 -10.69
C VAL A 762 -4.03 -12.78 -10.84
N ILE A 763 -4.34 -13.47 -9.75
CA ILE A 763 -5.38 -14.50 -9.70
C ILE A 763 -6.71 -13.83 -9.33
N ALA A 764 -7.75 -14.09 -10.12
CA ALA A 764 -9.06 -13.47 -9.95
C ALA A 764 -9.87 -14.03 -8.77
N ASN A 765 -9.61 -15.28 -8.37
CA ASN A 765 -10.36 -16.04 -7.36
C ASN A 765 -11.89 -15.99 -7.57
N TYR A 766 -12.37 -15.94 -8.82
CA TYR A 766 -13.79 -15.71 -9.12
C TYR A 766 -14.73 -16.79 -8.56
N GLU A 767 -14.31 -18.06 -8.62
CA GLU A 767 -15.09 -19.20 -8.12
C GLU A 767 -14.89 -19.44 -6.61
N ASP A 768 -13.95 -18.74 -5.98
CA ASP A 768 -13.70 -18.79 -4.54
C ASP A 768 -14.39 -17.59 -3.88
N ILE A 769 -15.64 -17.78 -3.44
CA ILE A 769 -16.42 -16.72 -2.78
C ILE A 769 -15.70 -16.20 -1.53
N SER A 770 -14.87 -16.99 -0.85
CA SER A 770 -14.11 -16.50 0.31
C SER A 770 -12.97 -15.55 -0.08
N LEU A 771 -12.44 -15.68 -1.31
CA LEU A 771 -11.17 -15.10 -1.79
C LEU A 771 -9.92 -15.53 -0.98
N LEU A 772 -10.06 -16.50 -0.08
CA LEU A 772 -9.04 -16.90 0.90
C LEU A 772 -8.44 -18.29 0.66
N ARG A 773 -9.00 -19.14 -0.23
CA ARG A 773 -8.57 -20.55 -0.32
C ARG A 773 -7.16 -20.73 -0.88
N ASN A 774 -6.84 -19.94 -1.90
CA ASN A 774 -5.47 -19.82 -2.40
C ASN A 774 -4.52 -19.29 -1.30
N ILE A 775 -4.94 -18.25 -0.58
CA ILE A 775 -4.16 -17.67 0.53
C ILE A 775 -3.87 -18.72 1.62
N GLU A 776 -4.87 -19.52 1.99
CA GLU A 776 -4.74 -20.61 2.95
C GLU A 776 -3.71 -21.63 2.49
N GLY A 777 -3.82 -22.12 1.25
CA GLY A 777 -2.93 -23.17 0.73
C GLY A 777 -1.45 -22.72 0.71
N TYR A 778 -1.19 -21.47 0.35
CA TYR A 778 0.15 -20.91 0.36
C TYR A 778 0.64 -20.56 1.77
N TRP A 779 -0.24 -20.14 2.68
CA TRP A 779 0.11 -19.98 4.09
C TRP A 779 0.48 -21.32 4.71
N LEU A 780 -0.31 -22.36 4.47
CA LEU A 780 -0.04 -23.73 4.92
C LEU A 780 1.31 -24.22 4.38
N GLY A 781 1.55 -24.05 3.08
CA GLY A 781 2.84 -24.40 2.47
C GLY A 781 4.03 -23.70 3.11
N SER A 782 3.87 -22.44 3.56
CA SER A 782 4.92 -21.71 4.27
C SER A 782 5.27 -22.29 5.65
N LYS A 783 4.43 -23.17 6.21
CA LYS A 783 4.66 -23.87 7.49
C LYS A 783 5.30 -25.24 7.30
N LEU A 784 5.44 -25.68 6.05
CA LEU A 784 5.95 -26.99 5.67
C LEU A 784 7.37 -26.85 5.11
N ASN A 785 8.37 -27.14 5.95
CA ASN A 785 9.78 -26.96 5.60
C ASN A 785 10.37 -28.05 4.70
N GLY A 786 9.63 -29.13 4.41
CA GLY A 786 9.98 -30.12 3.39
C GLY A 786 9.73 -29.64 1.96
N LEU A 787 8.95 -28.57 1.78
CA LEU A 787 8.75 -27.92 0.48
C LEU A 787 9.83 -26.87 0.28
N ALA A 788 10.64 -27.00 -0.79
CA ALA A 788 11.76 -26.07 -1.02
C ALA A 788 11.32 -24.62 -1.25
N TRP A 789 10.12 -24.40 -1.78
CA TRP A 789 9.56 -23.07 -1.97
C TRP A 789 8.03 -23.11 -2.10
N THR A 790 7.38 -22.08 -1.56
CA THR A 790 5.94 -21.83 -1.73
C THR A 790 5.75 -20.41 -2.26
N PRO A 791 4.84 -20.19 -3.23
CA PRO A 791 4.57 -18.86 -3.75
C PRO A 791 4.24 -17.83 -2.66
N LYS A 792 4.90 -16.67 -2.72
CA LYS A 792 4.51 -15.51 -1.93
C LYS A 792 3.51 -14.66 -2.68
N TYR A 793 2.60 -14.05 -1.95
CA TYR A 793 1.43 -13.37 -2.48
C TYR A 793 1.04 -12.15 -1.65
N TYR A 794 0.18 -11.32 -2.24
CA TYR A 794 -0.47 -10.21 -1.57
C TYR A 794 -1.84 -9.90 -2.22
N PRO A 795 -2.93 -9.77 -1.44
CA PRO A 795 -4.23 -9.35 -1.98
C PRO A 795 -4.20 -7.86 -2.35
N VAL A 796 -4.65 -7.53 -3.56
CA VAL A 796 -4.63 -6.16 -4.10
C VAL A 796 -6.00 -5.81 -4.69
N ASP A 797 -6.35 -4.54 -4.68
CA ASP A 797 -7.35 -4.03 -5.61
C ASP A 797 -6.70 -3.84 -6.98
N MET A 798 -7.36 -4.29 -8.05
CA MET A 798 -6.79 -4.21 -9.39
C MET A 798 -7.58 -3.26 -10.30
N TYR A 799 -6.83 -2.45 -11.05
CA TYR A 799 -7.32 -1.72 -12.21
C TYR A 799 -6.61 -2.23 -13.47
N LEU A 800 -7.38 -2.46 -14.52
CA LEU A 800 -6.87 -2.79 -15.85
C LEU A 800 -7.29 -1.68 -16.81
N ASN A 801 -6.33 -0.97 -17.41
CA ASN A 801 -6.57 0.15 -18.32
C ASN A 801 -7.57 1.16 -17.73
N GLY A 802 -7.33 1.56 -16.47
CA GLY A 802 -8.20 2.49 -15.73
C GLY A 802 -9.54 1.93 -15.23
N VAL A 803 -9.93 0.70 -15.57
CA VAL A 803 -11.19 0.08 -15.12
C VAL A 803 -10.97 -0.73 -13.85
N TYR A 804 -11.72 -0.44 -12.79
CA TYR A 804 -11.70 -1.24 -11.56
C TYR A 804 -12.21 -2.65 -11.82
N ARG A 805 -11.42 -3.66 -11.45
CA ARG A 805 -11.74 -5.08 -11.66
C ARG A 805 -12.03 -5.83 -10.36
N GLY A 806 -11.98 -5.15 -9.22
CA GLY A 806 -12.18 -5.77 -7.91
C GLY A 806 -10.89 -6.29 -7.29
N GLN A 807 -11.02 -7.24 -6.36
CA GLN A 807 -9.91 -7.83 -5.61
C GLN A 807 -9.20 -8.91 -6.42
N TYR A 808 -7.87 -8.92 -6.41
CA TYR A 808 -7.05 -9.97 -7.02
C TYR A 808 -5.96 -10.42 -6.05
N LEU A 809 -5.44 -11.64 -6.24
CA LEU A 809 -4.25 -12.12 -5.56
C LEU A 809 -3.02 -11.89 -6.45
N LEU A 810 -2.20 -10.90 -6.12
CA LEU A 810 -0.88 -10.71 -6.74
C LEU A 810 0.07 -11.78 -6.20
N ILE A 811 0.70 -12.56 -7.08
CA ILE A 811 1.46 -13.74 -6.67
C ILE A 811 2.68 -13.98 -7.55
N GLU A 812 3.73 -14.56 -6.96
CA GLU A 812 4.87 -15.10 -7.69
C GLU A 812 4.45 -16.26 -8.60
N ARG A 813 4.94 -16.27 -9.85
CA ARG A 813 4.83 -17.45 -10.71
C ARG A 813 5.89 -18.49 -10.36
N ILE A 814 5.51 -19.77 -10.40
CA ILE A 814 6.44 -20.90 -10.30
C ILE A 814 7.44 -20.85 -11.46
N THR A 815 8.72 -20.78 -11.14
CA THR A 815 9.85 -20.74 -12.09
C THR A 815 11.14 -21.04 -11.34
N ILE A 816 12.16 -21.49 -12.05
CA ILE A 816 13.50 -21.71 -11.52
C ILE A 816 14.20 -20.38 -11.29
N ALA A 817 14.53 -20.09 -10.04
CA ALA A 817 15.29 -18.91 -9.63
C ALA A 817 15.84 -19.10 -8.21
N SER A 818 16.91 -18.38 -7.88
CA SER A 818 17.56 -18.49 -6.57
C SER A 818 16.66 -18.13 -5.39
N ASN A 819 15.64 -17.29 -5.59
CA ASN A 819 14.64 -16.92 -4.60
C ASN A 819 13.28 -17.61 -4.80
N ARG A 820 13.20 -18.61 -5.70
CA ARG A 820 12.01 -19.42 -5.98
C ARG A 820 12.36 -20.91 -5.94
N VAL A 821 12.06 -21.67 -6.98
CA VAL A 821 12.54 -23.05 -7.12
C VAL A 821 14.04 -23.01 -7.43
N ASN A 822 14.86 -23.12 -6.39
CA ASN A 822 16.31 -22.99 -6.52
C ASN A 822 16.94 -24.33 -6.88
N ILE A 823 16.89 -24.67 -8.18
CA ILE A 823 17.56 -25.85 -8.73
C ILE A 823 18.54 -25.45 -9.82
N ASP A 824 19.57 -26.28 -9.99
CA ASP A 824 20.57 -26.13 -11.05
C ASP A 824 20.00 -26.60 -12.39
N GLU A 825 19.22 -25.72 -13.02
CA GLU A 825 18.56 -25.90 -14.33
C GLU A 825 19.50 -26.45 -15.41
N LEU A 826 19.02 -27.36 -16.25
CA LEU A 826 19.67 -27.60 -17.54
C LEU A 826 19.59 -26.31 -18.37
N LYS A 827 20.70 -25.81 -18.93
CA LYS A 827 20.69 -24.53 -19.66
C LYS A 827 21.55 -24.61 -20.88
N ILE A 828 21.02 -24.30 -22.08
CA ILE A 828 21.84 -24.20 -23.30
C ILE A 828 23.05 -23.29 -23.08
N ASP A 829 24.21 -23.84 -23.42
CA ASP A 829 25.48 -23.15 -23.55
C ASP A 829 25.57 -22.79 -25.03
N PRO A 830 25.38 -21.51 -25.39
CA PRO A 830 25.43 -21.10 -26.78
C PRO A 830 26.81 -21.33 -27.41
N ALA A 831 27.87 -21.38 -26.61
CA ALA A 831 29.22 -21.65 -27.08
C ALA A 831 29.47 -23.14 -27.31
N ASN A 832 28.70 -24.02 -26.65
CA ASN A 832 28.85 -25.47 -26.79
C ASN A 832 27.51 -26.23 -26.63
N PRO A 833 26.60 -26.13 -27.62
CA PRO A 833 25.23 -26.64 -27.50
C PRO A 833 25.13 -28.16 -27.43
N THR A 834 26.21 -28.91 -27.65
CA THR A 834 26.23 -30.38 -27.57
C THR A 834 26.63 -30.91 -26.19
N VAL A 835 27.31 -30.12 -25.34
CA VAL A 835 27.78 -30.55 -24.01
C VAL A 835 26.63 -31.03 -23.13
N GLN A 836 25.44 -30.46 -23.30
CA GLN A 836 24.25 -30.78 -22.51
C GLN A 836 23.47 -31.99 -23.00
N ASN A 837 23.93 -32.64 -24.06
CA ASN A 837 23.37 -33.91 -24.52
C ASN A 837 24.08 -35.12 -23.89
N SER A 838 25.02 -34.88 -22.97
CA SER A 838 25.85 -35.91 -22.35
C SER A 838 25.92 -35.73 -20.84
N TYR A 839 26.17 -36.84 -20.14
CA TYR A 839 26.40 -36.87 -18.71
C TYR A 839 27.71 -36.12 -18.33
N PRO A 840 27.76 -35.35 -17.23
CA PRO A 840 26.71 -35.11 -16.24
C PRO A 840 25.74 -33.96 -16.58
N ALA A 841 26.02 -33.16 -17.61
CA ALA A 841 25.26 -31.94 -17.90
C ALA A 841 23.78 -32.22 -18.22
N ILE A 842 23.49 -33.30 -18.95
CA ILE A 842 22.12 -33.75 -19.28
C ILE A 842 21.27 -34.07 -18.03
N SER A 843 21.89 -34.31 -16.87
CA SER A 843 21.18 -34.64 -15.65
C SER A 843 20.48 -33.47 -14.96
N GLY A 844 20.57 -32.25 -15.51
CA GLY A 844 20.18 -30.95 -14.92
C GLY A 844 18.86 -30.87 -14.16
N GLY A 845 18.55 -29.68 -13.67
CA GLY A 845 17.29 -29.41 -12.99
C GLY A 845 16.12 -29.38 -13.98
N TYR A 846 15.05 -30.11 -13.67
CA TYR A 846 13.81 -30.13 -14.45
C TYR A 846 12.63 -29.76 -13.54
N LEU A 847 11.87 -28.73 -13.90
CA LEU A 847 10.61 -28.34 -13.28
C LEU A 847 9.46 -28.89 -14.12
N MET A 848 8.50 -29.55 -13.46
CA MET A 848 7.43 -30.29 -14.11
C MET A 848 6.07 -30.04 -13.44
N GLU A 849 4.99 -30.27 -14.18
CA GLU A 849 3.61 -30.14 -13.72
C GLU A 849 2.76 -31.31 -14.23
N TRP A 850 2.06 -32.01 -13.34
CA TRP A 850 0.96 -32.91 -13.73
C TRP A 850 -0.25 -32.08 -14.16
N ASN A 851 -0.72 -32.26 -15.39
CA ASN A 851 -1.82 -31.45 -15.93
C ASN A 851 -2.82 -32.25 -16.79
N HIS A 852 -3.99 -31.67 -17.07
CA HIS A 852 -4.96 -32.20 -18.02
C HIS A 852 -4.59 -31.71 -19.42
N GLY A 853 -3.96 -32.57 -20.23
CA GLY A 853 -3.63 -32.27 -21.62
C GLY A 853 -4.84 -31.92 -22.46
N GLN A 854 -5.15 -30.63 -22.56
CA GLN A 854 -6.06 -30.11 -23.57
C GLN A 854 -5.26 -29.47 -24.70
N ALA A 855 -5.60 -29.82 -25.94
CA ALA A 855 -5.06 -29.17 -27.13
C ALA A 855 -5.35 -27.66 -27.06
N GLY A 856 -4.30 -26.85 -26.94
CA GLY A 856 -4.39 -25.38 -26.83
C GLY A 856 -3.83 -24.79 -25.53
N ASP A 857 -3.25 -25.58 -24.63
CA ASP A 857 -2.40 -25.03 -23.57
C ASP A 857 -1.10 -24.47 -24.18
N THR A 858 -1.00 -23.15 -24.26
CA THR A 858 0.18 -22.45 -24.80
C THR A 858 1.37 -22.44 -23.84
N ASP A 859 1.14 -22.73 -22.56
CA ASP A 859 2.15 -22.86 -21.51
C ASP A 859 2.53 -24.33 -21.25
N ALA A 860 1.90 -25.29 -21.96
CA ALA A 860 2.33 -26.68 -21.98
C ALA A 860 3.18 -26.96 -23.23
N ILE A 861 4.33 -27.60 -23.00
CA ILE A 861 5.08 -28.27 -24.05
C ILE A 861 4.20 -29.47 -24.49
N VAL A 862 3.58 -29.43 -25.69
CA VAL A 862 2.81 -30.58 -26.23
C VAL A 862 2.91 -30.62 -27.76
N PRO A 863 2.96 -31.80 -28.44
CA PRO A 863 3.38 -33.17 -28.05
C PRO A 863 4.65 -33.62 -28.86
N PRO A 864 5.62 -34.37 -28.30
CA PRO A 864 5.41 -35.68 -27.66
C PRO A 864 6.19 -35.90 -26.35
N ASP A 865 6.52 -34.85 -25.61
CA ASP A 865 7.30 -34.93 -24.33
C ASP A 865 6.39 -35.22 -23.13
N ILE A 866 5.48 -36.17 -23.31
CA ILE A 866 4.62 -36.70 -22.25
C ILE A 866 5.34 -37.94 -21.71
N TYR A 867 5.62 -37.96 -20.41
CA TYR A 867 5.74 -39.24 -19.73
C TYR A 867 4.35 -39.87 -19.69
N ALA A 868 4.01 -40.65 -20.72
CA ALA A 868 2.74 -41.35 -20.81
C ALA A 868 2.90 -42.70 -20.13
N ASN A 869 2.91 -42.74 -18.79
CA ASN A 869 2.55 -43.98 -18.13
C ASN A 869 1.04 -44.18 -18.22
N ASN A 870 0.57 -45.37 -17.87
CA ASN A 870 -0.86 -45.67 -17.75
C ASN A 870 -1.57 -44.86 -16.63
N ARG A 871 -0.94 -43.83 -16.04
CA ARG A 871 -1.43 -43.07 -14.87
C ARG A 871 -1.63 -41.58 -15.10
N GLY A 872 -1.15 -40.99 -16.21
CA GLY A 872 -1.50 -39.63 -16.68
C GLY A 872 -0.32 -38.80 -17.20
N GLY A 873 -0.56 -37.53 -17.55
CA GLY A 873 0.41 -36.67 -18.25
C GLY A 873 1.21 -35.75 -17.32
N LEU A 874 2.51 -36.00 -17.20
CA LEU A 874 3.49 -35.08 -16.60
C LEU A 874 4.10 -34.21 -17.70
N TYR A 875 4.02 -32.89 -17.53
CA TYR A 875 4.52 -31.90 -18.49
C TYR A 875 5.80 -31.25 -17.97
N LEU A 876 6.85 -31.26 -18.79
CA LEU A 876 8.04 -30.46 -18.56
C LEU A 876 7.69 -28.98 -18.74
N LYS A 877 8.11 -28.13 -17.79
CA LYS A 877 7.82 -26.69 -17.78
C LYS A 877 9.08 -25.86 -17.95
N GLU A 878 10.15 -26.25 -17.26
CA GLU A 878 11.52 -25.76 -17.45
C GLU A 878 12.42 -27.00 -17.32
N PRO A 879 13.42 -27.21 -18.19
CA PRO A 879 14.54 -26.29 -18.34
C PRO A 879 14.63 -25.50 -19.66
N ASP A 880 15.59 -24.58 -19.74
CA ASP A 880 16.14 -24.02 -20.98
C ASP A 880 16.91 -25.11 -21.76
N PRO A 881 16.35 -25.58 -22.90
CA PRO A 881 15.71 -24.68 -23.85
C PRO A 881 14.20 -24.88 -24.03
N LYS A 882 13.53 -23.78 -24.40
CA LYS A 882 12.07 -23.65 -24.42
C LYS A 882 11.45 -24.45 -25.58
N LYS A 883 10.12 -24.42 -25.68
CA LYS A 883 9.30 -25.11 -26.70
C LYS A 883 10.00 -25.22 -28.07
N GLY A 884 10.35 -26.44 -28.48
CA GLY A 884 10.95 -26.77 -29.77
C GLY A 884 12.48 -26.83 -29.80
N GLU A 885 13.14 -26.60 -28.66
CA GLU A 885 14.60 -26.47 -28.60
C GLU A 885 15.29 -27.65 -27.88
N MET A 886 14.56 -28.51 -27.14
CA MET A 886 15.13 -29.71 -26.51
C MET A 886 15.60 -30.74 -27.56
N THR A 887 16.75 -31.34 -27.33
CA THR A 887 17.28 -32.39 -28.21
C THR A 887 16.65 -33.74 -27.93
N ALA A 888 16.71 -34.66 -28.91
CA ALA A 888 16.24 -36.04 -28.74
C ALA A 888 16.95 -36.77 -27.59
N ALA A 889 18.22 -36.44 -27.32
CA ALA A 889 18.99 -37.03 -26.22
C ALA A 889 18.45 -36.55 -24.85
N GLN A 890 18.22 -35.26 -24.70
CA GLN A 890 17.66 -34.66 -23.47
C GLN A 890 16.28 -35.23 -23.16
N LYS A 891 15.41 -35.34 -24.18
CA LYS A 891 14.09 -35.95 -24.05
C LYS A 891 14.19 -37.42 -23.61
N ALA A 892 15.00 -38.22 -24.30
CA ALA A 892 15.18 -39.63 -23.99
C ALA A 892 15.73 -39.86 -22.57
N TYR A 893 16.61 -38.96 -22.07
CA TYR A 893 17.12 -39.03 -20.71
C TYR A 893 16.01 -38.84 -19.67
N ILE A 894 15.24 -37.75 -19.77
CA ILE A 894 14.24 -37.45 -18.75
C ILE A 894 13.06 -38.43 -18.81
N ASP A 895 12.64 -38.86 -20.02
CA ASP A 895 11.64 -39.91 -20.19
C ASP A 895 12.07 -41.19 -19.49
N LYS A 896 13.31 -41.65 -19.77
CA LYS A 896 13.87 -42.85 -19.13
C LYS A 896 13.98 -42.70 -17.61
N TRP A 897 14.41 -41.54 -17.13
CA TRP A 897 14.58 -41.31 -15.70
C TRP A 897 13.23 -41.40 -14.97
N MET A 898 12.18 -40.82 -15.55
CA MET A 898 10.81 -40.92 -15.03
C MET A 898 10.26 -42.35 -15.13
N ASP A 899 10.57 -43.09 -16.20
CA ASP A 899 10.29 -44.52 -16.33
C ASP A 899 10.91 -45.35 -15.21
N ASP A 900 12.16 -45.06 -14.87
CA ASP A 900 12.86 -45.75 -13.80
C ASP A 900 12.20 -45.47 -12.43
N VAL A 901 11.68 -44.25 -12.20
CA VAL A 901 10.92 -43.91 -10.98
C VAL A 901 9.63 -44.71 -10.90
N ASP A 902 8.79 -44.67 -11.94
CA ASP A 902 7.50 -45.38 -11.95
C ASP A 902 7.70 -46.89 -11.83
N THR A 903 8.59 -47.45 -12.66
CA THR A 903 8.89 -48.89 -12.67
C THR A 903 9.34 -49.36 -11.30
N LEU A 904 10.26 -48.63 -10.65
CA LEU A 904 10.79 -49.02 -9.35
C LEU A 904 9.78 -48.86 -8.23
N LEU A 905 8.95 -47.81 -8.24
CA LEU A 905 7.91 -47.60 -7.22
C LEU A 905 6.85 -48.71 -7.24
N PHE A 906 6.60 -49.31 -8.41
CA PHE A 906 5.63 -50.39 -8.60
C PHE A 906 6.22 -51.80 -8.75
N ASP A 907 7.55 -51.96 -8.70
CA ASP A 907 8.19 -53.27 -8.59
C ASP A 907 8.05 -53.82 -7.17
N ASN A 908 7.03 -54.66 -6.95
CA ASN A 908 6.74 -55.32 -5.67
C ASN A 908 7.94 -56.05 -5.04
N SER A 909 8.97 -56.42 -5.82
CA SER A 909 10.14 -57.14 -5.31
C SER A 909 11.25 -56.23 -4.76
N LYS A 910 11.27 -54.95 -5.13
CA LYS A 910 12.41 -54.04 -4.85
C LYS A 910 12.03 -52.69 -4.27
N TRP A 911 10.78 -52.27 -4.40
CA TRP A 911 10.39 -50.89 -4.09
C TRP A 911 10.66 -50.48 -2.62
N LEU A 912 10.56 -51.40 -1.66
CA LEU A 912 10.86 -51.16 -0.23
C LEU A 912 12.36 -51.27 0.13
N ASP A 913 13.24 -51.61 -0.80
CA ASP A 913 14.67 -51.66 -0.52
C ASP A 913 15.16 -50.27 -0.05
N PRO A 914 15.82 -50.17 1.13
CA PRO A 914 16.18 -48.88 1.71
C PRO A 914 17.25 -48.13 0.93
N VAL A 915 17.99 -48.80 0.04
CA VAL A 915 19.09 -48.25 -0.76
C VAL A 915 18.72 -48.16 -2.24
N ASN A 916 18.12 -49.22 -2.77
CA ASN A 916 17.84 -49.39 -4.20
C ASN A 916 16.37 -49.25 -4.57
N GLY A 917 15.49 -49.03 -3.58
CA GLY A 917 14.06 -48.83 -3.77
C GLY A 917 13.70 -47.38 -4.09
N TRP A 918 12.43 -47.02 -3.93
CA TRP A 918 11.90 -45.73 -4.39
C TRP A 918 12.60 -44.51 -3.77
N ARG A 919 13.13 -44.63 -2.53
CA ARG A 919 13.85 -43.58 -1.80
C ARG A 919 15.14 -43.10 -2.48
N LYS A 920 15.64 -43.88 -3.43
CA LYS A 920 16.73 -43.48 -4.33
C LYS A 920 16.35 -42.30 -5.21
N TYR A 921 15.08 -42.23 -5.64
CA TYR A 921 14.61 -41.27 -6.64
C TYR A 921 13.71 -40.19 -6.08
N ILE A 922 12.93 -40.45 -5.04
CA ILE A 922 11.99 -39.47 -4.49
C ILE A 922 12.52 -38.96 -3.15
N ASP A 923 12.42 -37.65 -2.96
CA ASP A 923 12.66 -37.03 -1.68
C ASP A 923 11.46 -37.24 -0.74
N GLU A 924 11.69 -37.99 0.33
CA GLU A 924 10.65 -38.46 1.25
C GLU A 924 10.01 -37.31 2.04
N ASP A 925 10.79 -36.32 2.46
CA ASP A 925 10.31 -35.21 3.30
C ASP A 925 9.40 -34.27 2.49
N SER A 926 9.78 -33.92 1.26
CA SER A 926 8.92 -33.14 0.37
C SER A 926 7.64 -33.89 0.00
N ALA A 927 7.70 -35.21 -0.20
CA ALA A 927 6.52 -36.03 -0.48
C ALA A 927 5.54 -36.05 0.72
N ILE A 928 6.05 -36.15 1.96
CA ILE A 928 5.23 -36.11 3.17
C ILE A 928 4.57 -34.73 3.33
N ASP A 929 5.33 -33.64 3.20
CA ASP A 929 4.78 -32.29 3.37
C ASP A 929 3.79 -31.96 2.24
N TYR A 930 4.04 -32.41 1.01
CA TYR A 930 3.07 -32.29 -0.10
C TYR A 930 1.78 -33.08 0.16
N TRP A 931 1.91 -34.28 0.75
CA TRP A 931 0.75 -35.04 1.22
C TRP A 931 -0.04 -34.27 2.26
N ILE A 932 0.61 -33.69 3.27
CA ILE A 932 -0.08 -32.90 4.31
C ILE A 932 -0.86 -31.75 3.66
N ALA A 933 -0.24 -31.02 2.74
CA ALA A 933 -0.91 -29.93 2.04
C ALA A 933 -2.15 -30.39 1.28
N GLY A 934 -2.07 -31.47 0.52
CA GLY A 934 -3.22 -31.94 -0.24
C GLY A 934 -4.26 -32.70 0.59
N GLU A 935 -3.87 -33.34 1.68
CA GLU A 935 -4.76 -34.06 2.58
C GLU A 935 -5.58 -33.10 3.44
N VAL A 936 -4.96 -32.03 3.96
CA VAL A 936 -5.65 -30.98 4.72
C VAL A 936 -6.62 -30.23 3.82
N THR A 937 -6.17 -29.85 2.63
CA THR A 937 -6.99 -29.01 1.76
C THR A 937 -7.97 -29.81 0.91
N LYS A 938 -7.81 -31.12 0.80
CA LYS A 938 -8.54 -31.96 -0.17
C LYS A 938 -8.61 -31.29 -1.56
N ASN A 939 -7.52 -30.67 -1.99
CA ASN A 939 -7.50 -30.00 -3.28
C ASN A 939 -7.56 -31.04 -4.42
N TYR A 940 -8.33 -30.75 -5.47
CA TYR A 940 -8.53 -31.71 -6.55
C TYR A 940 -7.26 -31.92 -7.38
N GLY A 941 -6.54 -30.84 -7.66
CA GLY A 941 -5.37 -30.85 -8.52
C GLY A 941 -4.16 -31.56 -7.92
N ILE A 942 -3.89 -31.28 -6.65
CA ILE A 942 -2.68 -31.72 -5.91
C ILE A 942 -2.54 -33.25 -5.78
N ASN A 943 -3.62 -34.02 -5.97
CA ASN A 943 -3.57 -35.48 -5.98
C ASN A 943 -3.07 -36.03 -7.34
N TYR A 944 -1.98 -35.43 -7.85
CA TYR A 944 -1.34 -35.72 -9.15
C TYR A 944 -2.35 -35.77 -10.32
N ARG A 945 -3.27 -34.79 -10.38
CA ARG A 945 -4.32 -34.73 -11.41
C ARG A 945 -4.16 -33.53 -12.34
N SER A 946 -3.99 -32.35 -11.76
CA SER A 946 -3.84 -31.09 -12.49
C SER A 946 -3.17 -30.06 -11.60
N SER A 947 -2.35 -29.18 -12.17
CA SER A 947 -1.62 -28.17 -11.40
C SER A 947 -0.82 -28.71 -10.21
N ALA A 948 -0.38 -29.96 -10.30
CA ALA A 948 0.47 -30.62 -9.32
C ALA A 948 1.93 -30.53 -9.76
N TRP A 949 2.68 -29.59 -9.17
CA TRP A 949 4.08 -29.34 -9.53
C TRP A 949 5.05 -30.26 -8.79
N MET A 950 6.17 -30.53 -9.45
CA MET A 950 7.31 -31.28 -8.93
C MET A 950 8.59 -30.83 -9.64
N TYR A 951 9.74 -31.15 -9.08
CA TYR A 951 11.02 -30.90 -9.76
C TYR A 951 12.05 -31.98 -9.48
N LYS A 952 12.87 -32.29 -10.49
CA LYS A 952 14.06 -33.14 -10.38
C LYS A 952 15.28 -32.25 -10.18
N ALA A 953 16.09 -32.52 -9.16
CA ALA A 953 17.40 -31.87 -8.98
C ALA A 953 18.46 -32.43 -9.94
N ARG A 954 19.53 -31.68 -10.20
CA ARG A 954 20.71 -32.17 -10.94
C ARG A 954 21.42 -33.27 -10.15
N ASP A 955 22.03 -34.23 -10.84
CA ASP A 955 22.95 -35.18 -10.23
C ASP A 955 24.22 -34.45 -9.73
N VAL A 956 24.71 -34.83 -8.55
CA VAL A 956 25.89 -34.22 -7.94
C VAL A 956 27.08 -35.15 -8.11
N SER A 957 28.13 -34.66 -8.80
CA SER A 957 29.40 -35.38 -8.90
C SER A 957 30.07 -35.47 -7.54
N ASN A 958 30.45 -36.68 -7.13
CA ASN A 958 31.17 -36.94 -5.90
C ASN A 958 32.69 -36.90 -6.15
N ALA A 959 33.47 -36.62 -5.10
CA ALA A 959 34.93 -36.52 -5.19
C ALA A 959 35.61 -37.85 -5.60
N ASP A 960 34.93 -38.98 -5.42
CA ASP A 960 35.39 -40.33 -5.79
C ASP A 960 35.09 -40.70 -7.25
N GLY A 961 34.55 -39.77 -8.04
CA GLY A 961 34.17 -40.00 -9.44
C GLY A 961 32.82 -40.68 -9.63
N THR A 962 32.11 -41.00 -8.55
CA THR A 962 30.70 -41.42 -8.61
C THR A 962 29.78 -40.20 -8.68
N ALA A 963 28.47 -40.42 -8.78
CA ALA A 963 27.51 -39.33 -8.68
C ALA A 963 26.32 -39.72 -7.82
N THR A 964 25.89 -38.76 -7.02
CA THR A 964 24.64 -38.83 -6.26
C THR A 964 23.50 -38.39 -7.18
N ILE A 965 22.53 -39.28 -7.38
CA ILE A 965 21.38 -39.01 -8.25
C ILE A 965 20.56 -37.87 -7.67
N GLY A 966 20.21 -36.90 -8.49
CA GLY A 966 19.31 -35.82 -8.13
C GLY A 966 17.88 -36.34 -7.97
N LYS A 967 17.30 -36.14 -6.78
CA LYS A 967 15.96 -36.63 -6.44
C LYS A 967 14.84 -35.79 -7.06
N LEU A 968 13.67 -36.40 -7.15
CA LEU A 968 12.39 -35.76 -7.40
C LEU A 968 11.80 -35.24 -6.08
N TYR A 969 11.42 -33.97 -6.08
CA TYR A 969 10.78 -33.29 -4.98
C TYR A 969 9.34 -32.95 -5.35
N SER A 970 8.43 -33.11 -4.39
CA SER A 970 7.03 -32.71 -4.57
C SER A 970 6.85 -31.21 -4.28
N GLY A 971 5.95 -30.56 -5.02
CA GLY A 971 5.77 -29.12 -4.98
C GLY A 971 6.63 -28.37 -6.00
N PRO A 972 6.52 -27.03 -6.10
CA PRO A 972 5.77 -26.13 -5.22
C PRO A 972 4.25 -26.27 -5.23
N LEU A 973 3.58 -25.70 -4.22
CA LEU A 973 2.11 -25.66 -4.15
C LEU A 973 1.52 -24.65 -5.17
N TRP A 974 0.40 -25.00 -5.80
CA TRP A 974 -0.34 -24.16 -6.75
C TRP A 974 -1.84 -24.52 -6.79
N ASP A 975 -2.70 -23.54 -7.11
CA ASP A 975 -4.13 -23.72 -7.48
C ASP A 975 -5.04 -24.37 -6.41
N PHE A 976 -5.24 -23.67 -5.29
CA PHE A 976 -5.98 -24.18 -4.12
C PHE A 976 -7.46 -23.79 -4.07
N ASP A 977 -7.95 -23.01 -5.01
CA ASP A 977 -9.34 -22.52 -5.07
C ASP A 977 -10.38 -23.64 -5.22
N THR A 978 -10.03 -24.79 -5.79
CA THR A 978 -10.93 -25.95 -5.88
C THR A 978 -10.95 -26.84 -4.63
N GLY A 979 -10.15 -26.53 -3.60
CA GLY A 979 -10.07 -27.29 -2.36
C GLY A 979 -10.98 -26.77 -1.24
N GLN A 980 -10.80 -27.32 -0.05
CA GLN A 980 -11.29 -26.78 1.22
C GLN A 980 -12.81 -26.56 1.24
N GLY A 981 -13.54 -27.56 0.73
CA GLY A 981 -15.00 -27.51 0.65
C GLY A 981 -15.58 -26.70 -0.51
N ASN A 982 -14.78 -26.09 -1.39
CA ASN A 982 -15.30 -25.23 -2.46
C ASN A 982 -15.95 -26.00 -3.62
N ALA A 983 -15.37 -27.13 -3.99
CA ALA A 983 -15.85 -27.97 -5.08
C ALA A 983 -16.07 -29.41 -4.61
N ASP A 984 -17.03 -30.09 -5.24
CA ASP A 984 -17.20 -31.53 -5.13
C ASP A 984 -17.45 -32.15 -6.50
N TYR A 985 -16.42 -32.80 -7.04
CA TYR A 985 -16.50 -33.51 -8.32
C TYR A 985 -17.00 -34.95 -8.18
N GLY A 986 -17.73 -35.27 -7.10
CA GLY A 986 -18.37 -36.57 -6.86
C GLY A 986 -17.49 -37.57 -6.11
N ALA A 987 -16.62 -37.07 -5.22
CA ALA A 987 -15.54 -37.86 -4.62
C ALA A 987 -15.37 -37.66 -3.10
N GLY A 988 -16.31 -36.96 -2.45
CA GLY A 988 -16.21 -36.64 -1.02
C GLY A 988 -15.21 -35.52 -0.72
N GLN A 989 -14.88 -34.70 -1.72
CA GLN A 989 -13.94 -33.58 -1.61
C GLN A 989 -14.50 -32.47 -0.70
N ALA A 990 -15.81 -32.24 -0.75
CA ALA A 990 -16.48 -31.29 0.14
C ALA A 990 -16.60 -31.79 1.60
N SER A 991 -16.40 -33.09 1.86
CA SER A 991 -16.44 -33.64 3.21
C SER A 991 -15.17 -33.30 4.01
N THR A 992 -15.32 -33.05 5.30
CA THR A 992 -14.20 -32.89 6.25
C THR A 992 -13.60 -34.24 6.69
N SER A 993 -14.29 -35.36 6.42
CA SER A 993 -13.88 -36.72 6.79
C SER A 993 -13.45 -37.55 5.57
N GLY A 994 -12.74 -38.64 5.83
CA GLY A 994 -12.23 -39.55 4.79
C GLY A 994 -10.87 -39.09 4.26
N TRP A 995 -10.03 -40.06 3.90
CA TRP A 995 -8.72 -39.79 3.33
C TRP A 995 -8.85 -39.36 1.87
N TRP A 996 -8.01 -38.43 1.42
CA TRP A 996 -8.07 -37.87 0.07
C TRP A 996 -6.89 -38.30 -0.79
N MET A 997 -5.68 -38.18 -0.26
CA MET A 997 -4.46 -38.48 -1.02
C MET A 997 -3.97 -39.91 -0.80
N ARG A 998 -4.36 -40.54 0.32
CA ARG A 998 -3.96 -41.92 0.62
C ARG A 998 -5.04 -42.98 0.33
N ASP A 999 -6.30 -42.58 0.15
CA ASP A 999 -7.37 -43.51 -0.25
C ASP A 999 -7.42 -43.67 -1.79
N PRO A 1000 -7.24 -44.89 -2.33
CA PRO A 1000 -7.34 -45.14 -3.76
C PRO A 1000 -8.77 -44.98 -4.32
N ASN A 1001 -9.81 -45.01 -3.47
CA ASN A 1001 -11.21 -44.89 -3.87
C ASN A 1001 -11.75 -43.45 -3.83
N ALA A 1002 -11.04 -42.54 -3.18
CA ALA A 1002 -11.47 -41.15 -3.00
C ALA A 1002 -11.44 -40.31 -4.29
N ALA A 1003 -11.24 -40.89 -5.48
CA ALA A 1003 -11.01 -40.12 -6.69
C ALA A 1003 -11.41 -40.83 -8.03
N PRO A 1004 -12.68 -40.73 -8.46
CA PRO A 1004 -13.34 -41.63 -9.44
C PRO A 1004 -12.94 -41.49 -10.92
N ARG A 1005 -12.01 -40.59 -11.30
CA ARG A 1005 -11.64 -40.36 -12.72
C ARG A 1005 -10.47 -41.20 -13.26
N GLN A 1006 -9.75 -41.93 -12.42
CA GLN A 1006 -8.68 -42.82 -12.88
C GLN A 1006 -8.73 -44.11 -12.07
N ASN A 1007 -8.92 -45.24 -12.73
CA ASN A 1007 -8.92 -46.57 -12.10
C ASN A 1007 -7.49 -47.01 -11.69
N ALA A 1008 -6.61 -46.08 -11.32
CA ALA A 1008 -5.18 -46.30 -11.10
C ALA A 1008 -4.72 -45.76 -9.73
N VAL A 1009 -3.96 -46.57 -9.00
CA VAL A 1009 -3.25 -46.20 -7.76
C VAL A 1009 -2.27 -45.07 -8.09
N THR A 1010 -2.36 -43.91 -7.41
CA THR A 1010 -1.40 -42.81 -7.59
C THR A 1010 -0.06 -43.14 -6.92
N TRP A 1011 0.97 -42.35 -7.21
CA TRP A 1011 2.25 -42.45 -6.48
C TRP A 1011 2.07 -42.23 -4.98
N MET A 1012 1.22 -41.29 -4.57
CA MET A 1012 0.96 -41.06 -3.14
C MET A 1012 0.28 -42.26 -2.49
N ASN A 1013 -0.73 -42.85 -3.15
CA ASN A 1013 -1.37 -44.07 -2.64
C ASN A 1013 -0.33 -45.19 -2.42
N ARG A 1014 0.59 -45.35 -3.38
CA ARG A 1014 1.64 -46.36 -3.30
C ARG A 1014 2.65 -46.09 -2.19
N LEU A 1015 3.06 -44.84 -1.97
CA LEU A 1015 3.96 -44.48 -0.88
C LEU A 1015 3.33 -44.80 0.50
N PHE A 1016 2.02 -44.64 0.66
CA PHE A 1016 1.32 -44.99 1.90
C PHE A 1016 1.19 -46.50 2.17
N GLU A 1017 1.50 -47.36 1.20
CA GLU A 1017 1.66 -48.80 1.43
C GLU A 1017 2.98 -49.12 2.16
N ASP A 1018 3.96 -48.21 2.13
CA ASP A 1018 5.22 -48.37 2.85
C ASP A 1018 5.01 -48.03 4.33
N PRO A 1019 5.16 -49.01 5.25
CA PRO A 1019 4.92 -48.78 6.68
C PRO A 1019 5.83 -47.69 7.27
N THR A 1020 7.05 -47.53 6.73
CA THR A 1020 8.01 -46.54 7.22
C THR A 1020 7.64 -45.13 6.75
N PHE A 1021 7.17 -44.99 5.50
CA PHE A 1021 6.63 -43.73 4.99
C PHE A 1021 5.39 -43.32 5.78
N LYS A 1022 4.45 -44.26 5.97
CA LYS A 1022 3.22 -44.01 6.76
C LYS A 1022 3.54 -43.57 8.18
N ALA A 1023 4.49 -44.22 8.86
CA ALA A 1023 4.91 -43.85 10.20
C ALA A 1023 5.56 -42.45 10.25
N LYS A 1024 6.42 -42.12 9.28
CA LYS A 1024 7.01 -40.78 9.17
C LYS A 1024 5.97 -39.70 8.87
N ALA A 1025 5.01 -39.98 7.98
CA ALA A 1025 3.91 -39.07 7.70
C ALA A 1025 3.05 -38.80 8.93
N ALA A 1026 2.74 -39.84 9.73
CA ALA A 1026 2.02 -39.69 10.99
C ALA A 1026 2.81 -38.89 12.04
N ALA A 1027 4.12 -39.16 12.18
CA ALA A 1027 4.99 -38.41 13.07
C ALA A 1027 5.08 -36.93 12.65
N ARG A 1028 5.23 -36.67 11.35
CA ARG A 1028 5.28 -35.33 10.78
C ARG A 1028 3.96 -34.59 10.96
N TRP A 1029 2.82 -35.24 10.74
CA TRP A 1029 1.49 -34.68 11.03
C TRP A 1029 1.39 -34.20 12.48
N LYS A 1030 1.82 -35.02 13.45
CA LYS A 1030 1.79 -34.67 14.88
C LYS A 1030 2.64 -33.43 15.19
N GLN A 1031 3.74 -33.22 14.46
CA GLN A 1031 4.56 -32.02 14.61
C GLN A 1031 3.88 -30.77 14.04
N VAL A 1032 3.24 -30.86 12.88
CA VAL A 1032 2.71 -29.69 12.17
C VAL A 1032 1.26 -29.37 12.50
N SER A 1033 0.44 -30.34 12.90
CA SER A 1033 -0.99 -30.16 13.24
C SER A 1033 -1.22 -29.00 14.23
N PRO A 1034 -0.47 -28.87 15.34
CA PRO A 1034 -0.59 -27.71 16.23
C PRO A 1034 -0.35 -26.36 15.54
N ILE A 1035 0.59 -26.29 14.59
CA ILE A 1035 0.90 -25.08 13.82
C ILE A 1035 -0.23 -24.80 12.82
N LEU A 1036 -0.73 -25.82 12.13
CA LEU A 1036 -1.82 -25.69 11.15
C LEU A 1036 -3.13 -25.22 11.80
N LYS A 1037 -3.39 -25.58 13.05
CA LYS A 1037 -4.53 -25.06 13.84
C LYS A 1037 -4.50 -23.54 14.04
N THR A 1038 -3.33 -22.91 14.01
CA THR A 1038 -3.24 -21.44 14.05
C THR A 1038 -3.74 -20.76 12.76
N GLY A 1039 -4.00 -21.55 11.72
CA GLY A 1039 -4.54 -21.10 10.44
C GLY A 1039 -5.90 -20.42 10.58
N ASP A 1040 -6.71 -20.82 11.57
CA ASP A 1040 -7.99 -20.16 11.83
C ASP A 1040 -7.82 -18.68 12.18
N ALA A 1041 -6.89 -18.37 13.09
CA ALA A 1041 -6.59 -17.00 13.49
C ALA A 1041 -5.96 -16.20 12.33
N TYR A 1042 -5.10 -16.85 11.55
CA TYR A 1042 -4.53 -16.25 10.34
C TYR A 1042 -5.61 -15.88 9.32
N LEU A 1043 -6.53 -16.81 9.00
CA LEU A 1043 -7.63 -16.58 8.07
C LEU A 1043 -8.60 -15.52 8.59
N ALA A 1044 -8.88 -15.49 9.89
CA ALA A 1044 -9.67 -14.43 10.49
C ALA A 1044 -9.02 -13.05 10.29
N SER A 1045 -7.69 -12.96 10.48
CA SER A 1045 -6.95 -11.72 10.26
C SER A 1045 -6.95 -11.30 8.79
N MET A 1046 -6.83 -12.26 7.87
CA MET A 1046 -6.86 -11.97 6.44
C MET A 1046 -8.26 -11.57 5.99
N GLN A 1047 -9.30 -12.26 6.45
CA GLN A 1047 -10.70 -11.92 6.21
C GLN A 1047 -10.98 -10.47 6.62
N ALA A 1048 -10.51 -10.06 7.81
CA ALA A 1048 -10.64 -8.68 8.27
C ALA A 1048 -9.89 -7.69 7.36
N LYS A 1049 -8.67 -8.04 6.94
CA LYS A 1049 -7.84 -7.22 6.06
C LYS A 1049 -8.46 -7.01 4.68
N ILE A 1050 -9.02 -8.07 4.08
CA ILE A 1050 -9.56 -8.01 2.72
C ILE A 1050 -11.02 -7.55 2.68
N LYS A 1051 -11.70 -7.43 3.84
CA LYS A 1051 -13.15 -7.30 3.93
C LYS A 1051 -13.74 -6.24 3.01
N THR A 1052 -13.24 -5.01 3.10
CA THR A 1052 -13.78 -3.88 2.32
C THR A 1052 -13.59 -4.08 0.81
N SER A 1053 -12.46 -4.67 0.41
CA SER A 1053 -12.17 -4.98 -0.99
C SER A 1053 -12.99 -6.19 -1.47
N ALA A 1054 -13.21 -7.20 -0.62
CA ALA A 1054 -14.04 -8.36 -0.92
C ALA A 1054 -15.52 -7.97 -1.10
N ASP A 1055 -16.07 -7.12 -0.22
CA ASP A 1055 -17.43 -6.59 -0.36
C ASP A 1055 -17.57 -5.78 -1.66
N ALA A 1056 -16.55 -4.99 -2.01
CA ALA A 1056 -16.49 -4.22 -3.25
C ALA A 1056 -16.40 -5.10 -4.50
N ASP A 1057 -15.65 -6.20 -4.46
CA ASP A 1057 -15.51 -7.19 -5.52
C ASP A 1057 -16.83 -7.94 -5.74
N HIS A 1058 -17.45 -8.40 -4.67
CA HIS A 1058 -18.68 -9.18 -4.72
C HIS A 1058 -19.87 -8.35 -5.22
N ALA A 1059 -19.92 -7.07 -4.84
CA ALA A 1059 -20.89 -6.14 -5.40
C ALA A 1059 -20.67 -5.91 -6.91
N LEU A 1060 -19.41 -5.84 -7.37
CA LEU A 1060 -19.08 -5.66 -8.78
C LEU A 1060 -19.49 -6.88 -9.62
N TRP A 1061 -19.28 -8.07 -9.07
CA TRP A 1061 -19.44 -9.33 -9.79
C TRP A 1061 -20.73 -10.10 -9.45
N SER A 1062 -21.60 -9.52 -8.63
CA SER A 1062 -22.86 -10.12 -8.16
C SER A 1062 -22.67 -11.50 -7.50
N LEU A 1063 -21.65 -11.61 -6.64
CA LEU A 1063 -21.31 -12.84 -5.92
C LEU A 1063 -22.00 -12.91 -4.55
N GLY A 1064 -21.95 -14.07 -3.90
CA GLY A 1064 -22.49 -14.31 -2.54
C GLY A 1064 -21.76 -13.53 -1.43
N SER A 1065 -21.94 -13.87 -0.16
CA SER A 1065 -21.25 -13.18 0.94
C SER A 1065 -19.83 -13.76 1.16
N ALA A 1066 -18.78 -12.97 0.90
CA ALA A 1066 -17.40 -13.35 1.18
C ALA A 1066 -17.18 -13.73 2.66
N THR A 1067 -17.80 -12.94 3.56
CA THR A 1067 -17.68 -13.17 5.00
C THR A 1067 -18.31 -14.50 5.42
N THR A 1068 -19.46 -14.84 4.84
CA THR A 1068 -20.15 -16.11 5.14
C THR A 1068 -19.31 -17.30 4.68
N ASP A 1069 -18.78 -17.23 3.47
CA ASP A 1069 -17.98 -18.31 2.89
C ASP A 1069 -16.61 -18.46 3.57
N ALA A 1070 -15.97 -17.35 3.96
CA ALA A 1070 -14.75 -17.37 4.77
C ALA A 1070 -14.96 -18.02 6.14
N ASN A 1071 -16.11 -17.79 6.79
CA ASN A 1071 -16.45 -18.46 8.04
C ASN A 1071 -16.70 -19.96 7.82
N ALA A 1072 -17.36 -20.35 6.73
CA ALA A 1072 -17.56 -21.74 6.36
C ALA A 1072 -16.21 -22.45 6.10
N LEU A 1073 -15.30 -21.82 5.37
CA LEU A 1073 -13.93 -22.29 5.14
C LEU A 1073 -13.19 -22.58 6.46
N ARG A 1074 -13.22 -21.63 7.39
CA ARG A 1074 -12.58 -21.77 8.71
C ARG A 1074 -13.13 -22.95 9.51
N VAL A 1075 -14.46 -23.09 9.57
CA VAL A 1075 -15.13 -24.21 10.23
C VAL A 1075 -14.76 -25.54 9.56
N TRP A 1076 -14.73 -25.55 8.22
CA TRP A 1076 -14.37 -26.72 7.44
C TRP A 1076 -12.93 -27.18 7.75
N LEU A 1077 -11.95 -26.27 7.73
CA LEU A 1077 -10.55 -26.57 8.00
C LEU A 1077 -10.32 -27.08 9.43
N ASN A 1078 -10.94 -26.44 10.43
CA ASN A 1078 -10.84 -26.88 11.81
C ASN A 1078 -11.41 -28.29 11.99
N SER A 1079 -12.57 -28.57 11.38
CA SER A 1079 -13.18 -29.89 11.40
C SER A 1079 -12.34 -30.93 10.68
N ARG A 1080 -11.69 -30.53 9.58
CA ARG A 1080 -10.81 -31.39 8.78
C ARG A 1080 -9.54 -31.78 9.54
N ILE A 1081 -8.87 -30.81 10.14
CA ILE A 1081 -7.67 -31.04 10.96
C ILE A 1081 -8.02 -31.92 12.16
N ALA A 1082 -9.14 -31.65 12.84
CA ALA A 1082 -9.61 -32.47 13.96
C ALA A 1082 -9.92 -33.91 13.53
N TRP A 1083 -10.47 -34.11 12.33
CA TRP A 1083 -10.68 -35.44 11.79
C TRP A 1083 -9.35 -36.16 11.53
N ILE A 1084 -8.37 -35.50 10.91
CA ILE A 1084 -7.05 -36.12 10.65
C ILE A 1084 -6.37 -36.47 11.98
N ASP A 1085 -6.40 -35.60 12.98
CA ASP A 1085 -5.86 -35.88 14.33
C ASP A 1085 -6.45 -37.15 14.94
N ALA A 1086 -7.76 -37.34 14.82
CA ALA A 1086 -8.45 -38.51 15.37
C ALA A 1086 -8.12 -39.82 14.64
N HIS A 1087 -7.64 -39.76 13.40
CA HIS A 1087 -7.47 -40.94 12.53
C HIS A 1087 -6.03 -41.15 12.03
N ILE A 1088 -5.09 -40.26 12.37
CA ILE A 1088 -3.71 -40.31 11.83
C ILE A 1088 -3.00 -41.63 12.16
N ASP A 1089 -3.26 -42.17 13.35
CA ASP A 1089 -2.67 -43.41 13.85
C ASP A 1089 -3.46 -44.66 13.44
N ASP A 1090 -4.62 -44.51 12.81
CA ASP A 1090 -5.48 -45.63 12.50
C ASP A 1090 -4.92 -46.46 11.30
N PRO A 1091 -4.64 -47.76 11.49
CA PRO A 1091 -4.22 -48.64 10.41
C PRO A 1091 -5.34 -48.99 9.42
N LEU A 1092 -6.62 -48.80 9.77
CA LEU A 1092 -7.82 -49.31 9.10
C LEU A 1092 -8.95 -48.27 8.87
N ALA A 1093 -8.89 -47.03 9.37
CA ALA A 1093 -9.95 -46.04 9.11
C ALA A 1093 -9.99 -45.62 7.64
N GLY A 1094 -11.06 -46.00 6.94
CA GLY A 1094 -11.41 -45.53 5.60
C GLY A 1094 -11.65 -46.60 4.53
N ARG A 1095 -11.98 -47.86 4.90
CA ARG A 1095 -12.73 -48.73 3.97
C ARG A 1095 -14.21 -48.45 4.05
#